data_AF-A0A923ANY9-F1
#
_entry.id   AF-A0A923ANY9-F1
#
_cell.length_a   1.000
_cell.length_b   1.000
_cell.length_c   1.000
_cell.angle_alpha   90.00
_cell.angle_beta   90.00
_cell.angle_gamma   90.00
#
_symmetry.space_group_name_H-M   'P 1'
#
loop_
_entity.id
_entity.type
_entity.pdbx_description
1 polymer ?
#
loop_
_entity_poly.entity_id
_entity_poly.type
_entity_poly.pdbx_seq_one_letter_code
_entity_poly.pdbx_strand_id
1 'polypeptide(L)'
;MAAPHQAMFLAGGAWAIVAVGLVSWDTGIELTRAPLGGLVAWHAHEMVFGFAAVMFAGYALTAMTSWPGQACLSSTGVAGLLALWALARLTVAGVFGQDPRLVVPGAAAFMICVTLILARAALNAASSKGAVLALFALTLTGMQIAVLRGTIMLHVPVFGFAALLSIVGGRIVAAFTWNGLVGSETQKRRFGVARVFGLIGSGAILLVPGLDLLGATSGWFVVGLTVAAMAEAIRLSLWLSRKTLEDGLLAMLHVGFAWLPLGLFLVALSQKSGSMLPQSAALHALTAGAVACTIYAVAARAVARRADRLRPALIDGVGFVLLWTAAALRVFAPVGTTWHETAPVIWSLAWAVFFVRHSAALFRPAPRPVFSGPRQPPWRNPQGLGPLLCRAAQDARRKGANMTSTAEQMRAWTGPAILTYGFRPFFFGAATWAALAMGLWVPMLAGTLALPTAFDPVSWHAHEFLFGYLGAVIAGFLLTAVPNWTGRLPIVGWPLGALVALWLAGRLAVLGSALLSPAIVAGLDLGFPLVLAAAIGREIIAGRNWRNLSVLAMLAMFALGNGLFHWEAAQGEYAAQGYGLRLGLGTAIMMIAVIGGRIVPSFTRNWLVKRGPGRLPVPPMQKFDKGALLALLVALGLWIAWPLETVTGAALLLAGALHLIRLARWAGHRTFAEPLVAVLHLGYLFLPLGALVLGTEIVLPGGIEMAAAQHLWMGGCIGLMTLAVMTRATLGHTGQVLTAGPGTMAIYAALVISVLARVSAGIWPGDASMLQVISGVLWLGAFAGFAGIYGRLLLRLPAAKRV
;
A
#
# COMPACT_ATOMS: atom_id res chain seq x y z
N MET A 1 23.87 -18.45 -17.58
CA MET A 1 23.14 -19.57 -16.97
C MET A 1 22.06 -19.02 -16.05
N ALA A 2 20.81 -19.43 -16.23
CA ALA A 2 19.70 -19.01 -15.37
C ALA A 2 19.80 -19.75 -14.03
N ALA A 3 19.76 -19.02 -12.92
CA ALA A 3 19.81 -19.64 -11.59
C ALA A 3 18.47 -20.33 -11.28
N PRO A 4 18.43 -21.50 -10.60
CA PRO A 4 17.21 -22.29 -10.41
C PRO A 4 16.00 -21.51 -9.86
N HIS A 5 16.24 -20.58 -8.92
CA HIS A 5 15.18 -19.73 -8.36
C HIS A 5 14.43 -18.90 -9.40
N GLN A 6 15.08 -18.50 -10.51
CA GLN A 6 14.46 -17.63 -11.50
C GLN A 6 13.25 -18.29 -12.16
N ALA A 7 13.37 -19.58 -12.48
CA ALA A 7 12.30 -20.33 -13.11
C ALA A 7 11.33 -20.94 -12.07
N MET A 8 11.86 -21.47 -10.97
CA MET A 8 11.06 -22.13 -9.93
C MET A 8 10.20 -21.16 -9.13
N PHE A 9 10.65 -19.92 -8.89
CA PHE A 9 9.81 -18.90 -8.24
C PHE A 9 8.65 -18.47 -9.13
N LEU A 10 8.86 -18.38 -10.45
CA LEU A 10 7.79 -18.08 -11.40
C LEU A 10 6.75 -19.18 -11.46
N ALA A 11 7.20 -20.44 -11.53
CA ALA A 11 6.31 -21.60 -11.48
C ALA A 11 5.47 -21.60 -10.18
N GLY A 12 6.11 -21.40 -9.03
CA GLY A 12 5.42 -21.29 -7.74
C GLY A 12 4.42 -20.13 -7.70
N GLY A 13 4.83 -18.93 -8.12
CA GLY A 13 3.96 -17.75 -8.11
C GLY A 13 2.74 -17.90 -9.01
N ALA A 14 2.90 -18.48 -10.20
CA ALA A 14 1.78 -18.80 -11.09
C ALA A 14 0.85 -19.85 -10.45
N TRP A 15 1.42 -20.92 -9.87
CA TRP A 15 0.64 -21.98 -9.26
C TRP A 15 -0.14 -21.52 -8.02
N ALA A 16 0.39 -20.55 -7.26
CA ALA A 16 -0.32 -19.95 -6.14
C ALA A 16 -1.62 -19.25 -6.55
N ILE A 17 -1.69 -18.71 -7.77
CA ILE A 17 -2.90 -18.11 -8.34
C ILE A 17 -3.85 -19.21 -8.78
N VAL A 18 -3.35 -20.17 -9.58
CA VAL A 18 -4.17 -21.25 -10.15
C VAL A 18 -4.82 -22.11 -9.06
N ALA A 19 -4.05 -22.58 -8.08
CA ALA A 19 -4.54 -23.49 -7.04
C ALA A 19 -5.56 -22.84 -6.07
N VAL A 20 -5.49 -21.51 -5.88
CA VAL A 20 -6.49 -20.76 -5.09
C VAL A 20 -7.71 -20.44 -5.95
N GLY A 21 -7.51 -20.04 -7.20
CA GLY A 21 -8.61 -19.72 -8.10
C GLY A 21 -9.54 -20.92 -8.36
N LEU A 22 -8.97 -22.12 -8.54
CA LEU A 22 -9.74 -23.34 -8.75
C LEU A 22 -10.61 -23.75 -7.55
N VAL A 23 -10.23 -23.37 -6.33
CA VAL A 23 -11.02 -23.69 -5.12
C VAL A 23 -11.96 -22.55 -4.70
N SER A 24 -11.64 -21.31 -5.08
CA SER A 24 -12.36 -20.12 -4.62
C SER A 24 -13.38 -19.59 -5.63
N TRP A 25 -13.28 -19.99 -6.90
CA TRP A 25 -14.21 -19.58 -7.95
C TRP A 25 -14.79 -20.79 -8.64
N ASP A 26 -16.03 -20.66 -9.09
CA ASP A 26 -16.66 -21.68 -9.92
C ASP A 26 -16.01 -21.68 -11.30
N THR A 27 -15.18 -22.69 -11.53
CA THR A 27 -14.43 -22.86 -12.78
C THR A 27 -15.01 -23.95 -13.66
N GLY A 28 -16.04 -24.67 -13.19
CA GLY A 28 -16.57 -25.87 -13.86
C GLY A 28 -15.58 -27.04 -13.94
N ILE A 29 -14.42 -26.97 -13.28
CA ILE A 29 -13.40 -28.02 -13.29
C ILE A 29 -13.68 -29.02 -12.17
N GLU A 30 -14.15 -30.21 -12.55
CA GLU A 30 -14.36 -31.32 -11.63
C GLU A 30 -13.07 -32.12 -11.39
N LEU A 31 -12.55 -32.06 -10.16
CA LEU A 31 -11.43 -32.89 -9.70
C LEU A 31 -11.90 -34.24 -9.12
N THR A 32 -13.03 -34.77 -9.59
CA THR A 32 -13.61 -36.04 -9.14
C THR A 32 -12.69 -37.25 -9.39
N ARG A 33 -11.78 -37.12 -10.38
CA ARG A 33 -10.72 -38.10 -10.69
C ARG A 33 -9.41 -37.86 -9.93
N ALA A 34 -9.30 -36.82 -9.11
CA ALA A 34 -8.09 -36.59 -8.33
C ALA A 34 -7.90 -37.71 -7.29
N PRO A 35 -6.65 -38.18 -7.06
CA PRO A 35 -6.36 -39.23 -6.08
C PRO A 35 -6.54 -38.78 -4.63
N LEU A 36 -6.73 -37.48 -4.39
CA LEU A 36 -7.01 -36.89 -3.09
C LEU A 36 -8.52 -36.63 -3.04
N GLY A 37 -9.21 -37.22 -2.06
CA GLY A 37 -10.69 -37.33 -1.96
C GLY A 37 -11.49 -36.02 -1.84
N GLY A 38 -11.23 -35.02 -2.68
CA GLY A 38 -11.98 -33.77 -2.80
C GLY A 38 -11.10 -32.55 -3.14
N LEU A 39 -11.74 -31.50 -3.64
CA LEU A 39 -11.11 -30.22 -4.03
C LEU A 39 -10.34 -29.55 -2.88
N VAL A 40 -10.86 -29.64 -1.65
CA VAL A 40 -10.19 -29.08 -0.45
C VAL A 40 -8.90 -29.82 -0.13
N ALA A 41 -8.90 -31.16 -0.22
CA ALA A 41 -7.73 -31.99 0.01
C ALA A 41 -6.68 -31.79 -1.08
N TRP A 42 -7.12 -31.68 -2.34
CA TRP A 42 -6.28 -31.30 -3.47
C TRP A 42 -5.64 -29.92 -3.24
N HIS A 43 -6.43 -28.90 -2.90
CA HIS A 43 -5.92 -27.57 -2.62
C HIS A 43 -4.85 -27.58 -1.52
N ALA A 44 -5.13 -28.24 -0.39
CA ALA A 44 -4.17 -28.36 0.71
C ALA A 44 -2.85 -29.02 0.27
N HIS A 45 -2.93 -30.11 -0.51
CA HIS A 45 -1.75 -30.76 -1.09
C HIS A 45 -0.99 -29.82 -2.03
N GLU A 46 -1.70 -29.12 -2.92
CA GLU A 46 -1.10 -28.25 -3.93
C GLU A 46 -0.42 -27.01 -3.34
N MET A 47 -0.95 -26.46 -2.26
CA MET A 47 -0.31 -25.35 -1.56
C MET A 47 1.01 -25.78 -0.89
N VAL A 48 1.09 -27.01 -0.38
CA VAL A 48 2.29 -27.55 0.29
C VAL A 48 3.31 -28.08 -0.74
N PHE A 49 2.90 -29.03 -1.58
CA PHE A 49 3.79 -29.78 -2.46
C PHE A 49 3.89 -29.21 -3.87
N GLY A 50 2.99 -28.30 -4.27
CA GLY A 50 3.01 -27.64 -5.57
C GLY A 50 3.68 -26.29 -5.46
N PHE A 51 3.10 -25.42 -4.65
CA PHE A 51 3.57 -24.05 -4.42
C PHE A 51 4.79 -23.98 -3.49
N ALA A 52 4.65 -24.39 -2.22
CA ALA A 52 5.73 -24.16 -1.25
C ALA A 52 6.98 -25.00 -1.55
N ALA A 53 6.80 -26.24 -2.04
CA ALA A 53 7.90 -27.13 -2.41
C ALA A 53 8.73 -26.62 -3.60
N VAL A 54 8.11 -26.09 -4.67
CA VAL A 54 8.86 -25.54 -5.81
C VAL A 54 9.59 -24.25 -5.44
N MET A 55 8.98 -23.43 -4.58
CA MET A 55 9.62 -22.25 -4.00
C MET A 55 10.82 -22.64 -3.13
N PHE A 56 10.67 -23.66 -2.29
CA PHE A 56 11.77 -24.23 -1.51
C PHE A 56 12.90 -24.74 -2.42
N ALA A 57 12.57 -25.52 -3.47
CA ALA A 57 13.56 -26.05 -4.40
C ALA A 57 14.34 -24.93 -5.10
N GLY A 58 13.63 -23.87 -5.56
CA GLY A 58 14.25 -22.70 -6.16
C GLY A 58 15.28 -22.03 -5.24
N TYR A 59 14.92 -21.87 -3.96
CA TYR A 59 15.82 -21.36 -2.93
C TYR A 59 17.00 -22.32 -2.66
N ALA A 60 16.73 -23.58 -2.36
CA ALA A 60 17.72 -24.55 -1.90
C ALA A 60 18.76 -24.88 -2.98
N LEU A 61 18.31 -25.11 -4.22
CA LEU A 61 19.18 -25.39 -5.36
C LEU A 61 20.01 -24.17 -5.77
N THR A 62 19.51 -22.96 -5.54
CA THR A 62 20.33 -21.76 -5.72
C THR A 62 21.33 -21.59 -4.57
N ALA A 63 20.93 -21.86 -3.32
CA ALA A 63 21.81 -21.78 -2.16
C ALA A 63 22.95 -22.82 -2.21
N MET A 64 22.72 -23.96 -2.87
CA MET A 64 23.70 -25.03 -3.09
C MET A 64 25.01 -24.53 -3.72
N THR A 65 24.95 -23.52 -4.59
CA THR A 65 26.16 -22.97 -5.26
C THR A 65 27.08 -22.22 -4.30
N SER A 66 26.65 -21.98 -3.06
CA SER A 66 27.49 -21.39 -2.01
C SER A 66 28.28 -22.43 -1.21
N TRP A 67 28.07 -23.73 -1.48
CA TRP A 67 28.77 -24.81 -0.80
C TRP A 67 30.08 -25.13 -1.52
N PRO A 68 31.15 -25.49 -0.80
CA PRO A 68 32.45 -25.81 -1.40
C PRO A 68 32.33 -26.85 -2.52
N GLY A 69 32.94 -26.57 -3.68
CA GLY A 69 33.05 -27.50 -4.81
C GLY A 69 31.77 -27.77 -5.59
N GLN A 70 30.67 -27.05 -5.35
CA GLN A 70 29.39 -27.27 -6.04
C GLN A 70 29.19 -26.30 -7.21
N ALA A 71 28.82 -26.84 -8.37
CA ALA A 71 28.46 -26.06 -9.55
C ALA A 71 26.95 -25.75 -9.59
N CYS A 72 26.57 -24.76 -10.42
CA CYS A 72 25.16 -24.52 -10.71
C CYS A 72 24.58 -25.67 -11.54
N LEU A 73 23.29 -25.96 -11.34
CA LEU A 73 22.54 -26.83 -12.26
C LEU A 73 22.57 -26.26 -13.67
N SER A 74 22.70 -27.14 -14.66
CA SER A 74 22.57 -26.78 -16.07
C SER A 74 21.15 -26.30 -16.38
N SER A 75 20.99 -25.51 -17.44
CA SER A 75 19.66 -25.08 -17.92
C SER A 75 18.75 -26.27 -18.22
N THR A 76 19.31 -27.34 -18.81
CA THR A 76 18.61 -28.60 -19.08
C THR A 76 18.17 -29.29 -17.79
N GLY A 77 19.02 -29.28 -16.74
CA GLY A 77 18.66 -29.83 -15.43
C GLY A 77 17.52 -29.06 -14.75
N VAL A 78 17.53 -27.72 -14.84
CA VAL A 78 16.43 -26.88 -14.34
C VAL A 78 15.13 -27.14 -15.11
N ALA A 79 15.20 -27.25 -16.45
CA ALA A 79 14.05 -27.56 -17.28
C ALA A 79 13.48 -28.96 -16.98
N GLY A 80 14.34 -29.97 -16.80
CA GLY A 80 13.93 -31.32 -16.40
C GLY A 80 13.21 -31.35 -15.05
N LEU A 81 13.69 -30.61 -14.06
CA LEU A 81 13.01 -30.48 -12.76
C LEU A 81 11.65 -29.80 -12.89
N LEU A 82 11.51 -28.77 -13.73
CA LEU A 82 10.22 -28.12 -13.98
C LEU A 82 9.24 -29.04 -14.72
N ALA A 83 9.72 -29.86 -15.66
CA ALA A 83 8.90 -30.86 -16.32
C ALA A 83 8.39 -31.91 -15.33
N LEU A 84 9.25 -32.41 -14.44
CA LEU A 84 8.84 -33.31 -13.35
C LEU A 84 7.85 -32.65 -12.38
N TRP A 85 8.04 -31.37 -12.08
CA TRP A 85 7.10 -30.62 -11.24
C TRP A 85 5.72 -30.50 -11.91
N ALA A 86 5.68 -30.13 -13.19
CA ALA A 86 4.43 -30.03 -13.95
C ALA A 86 3.73 -31.39 -14.09
N LEU A 87 4.49 -32.45 -14.38
CA LEU A 87 3.98 -33.82 -14.43
C LEU A 87 3.38 -34.24 -13.09
N ALA A 88 4.03 -33.91 -11.98
CA ALA A 88 3.51 -34.18 -10.64
C ALA A 88 2.17 -33.46 -10.39
N ARG A 89 1.99 -32.23 -10.90
CA ARG A 89 0.72 -31.50 -10.78
C ARG A 89 -0.39 -32.15 -11.58
N LEU A 90 -0.13 -32.52 -12.83
CA LEU A 90 -1.08 -33.23 -13.69
C LEU A 90 -1.48 -34.58 -13.08
N THR A 91 -0.51 -35.30 -12.49
CA THR A 91 -0.76 -36.57 -11.80
C THR A 91 -1.73 -36.39 -10.64
N VAL A 92 -1.51 -35.37 -9.80
CA VAL A 92 -2.38 -35.10 -8.64
C VAL A 92 -3.71 -34.46 -9.04
N ALA A 93 -3.80 -33.86 -10.22
CA ALA A 93 -5.08 -33.44 -10.81
C ALA A 93 -5.89 -34.63 -11.39
N GLY A 94 -5.35 -35.85 -11.41
CA GLY A 94 -6.06 -37.05 -11.88
C GLY A 94 -5.95 -37.30 -13.39
N VAL A 95 -5.05 -36.60 -14.11
CA VAL A 95 -4.88 -36.73 -15.57
C VAL A 95 -4.50 -38.15 -15.98
N PHE A 96 -3.75 -38.86 -15.14
CA PHE A 96 -3.28 -40.23 -15.39
C PHE A 96 -4.08 -41.30 -14.60
N GLY A 97 -5.26 -40.95 -14.10
CA GLY A 97 -6.09 -41.83 -13.27
C GLY A 97 -5.70 -41.84 -11.79
N GLN A 98 -6.25 -42.81 -11.05
CA GLN A 98 -6.13 -42.90 -9.59
C GLN A 98 -5.25 -44.07 -9.10
N ASP A 99 -4.64 -44.86 -9.99
CA ASP A 99 -3.80 -46.00 -9.59
C ASP A 99 -2.62 -45.53 -8.71
N PRO A 100 -2.56 -45.93 -7.42
CA PRO A 100 -1.49 -45.51 -6.51
C PRO A 100 -0.09 -45.89 -7.02
N ARG A 101 0.04 -46.94 -7.85
CA ARG A 101 1.32 -47.37 -8.45
C ARG A 101 1.86 -46.36 -9.46
N LEU A 102 1.01 -45.52 -10.05
CA LEU A 102 1.39 -44.46 -10.97
C LEU A 102 1.37 -43.09 -10.27
N VAL A 103 0.35 -42.85 -9.45
CA VAL A 103 0.14 -41.57 -8.76
C VAL A 103 1.26 -41.25 -7.79
N VAL A 104 1.64 -42.18 -6.92
CA VAL A 104 2.66 -41.95 -5.88
C VAL A 104 4.03 -41.61 -6.49
N PRO A 105 4.61 -42.42 -7.41
CA PRO A 105 5.90 -42.07 -8.02
C PRO A 105 5.81 -40.84 -8.91
N GLY A 106 4.73 -40.66 -9.68
CA GLY A 106 4.55 -39.48 -10.55
C GLY A 106 4.47 -38.18 -9.77
N ALA A 107 3.71 -38.15 -8.67
CA ALA A 107 3.55 -36.97 -7.82
C ALA A 107 4.80 -36.65 -6.98
N ALA A 108 5.56 -37.67 -6.55
CA ALA A 108 6.76 -37.50 -5.73
C ALA A 108 8.05 -37.28 -6.54
N ALA A 109 8.06 -37.59 -7.85
CA ALA A 109 9.25 -37.57 -8.71
C ALA A 109 10.07 -36.28 -8.61
N PHE A 110 9.41 -35.12 -8.66
CA PHE A 110 10.06 -33.82 -8.50
C PHE A 110 10.83 -33.71 -7.17
N MET A 111 10.18 -34.04 -6.06
CA MET A 111 10.77 -33.92 -4.73
C MET A 111 11.84 -34.97 -4.46
N ILE A 112 11.70 -36.18 -5.01
CA ILE A 112 12.74 -37.22 -5.00
C ILE A 112 14.01 -36.69 -5.68
N CYS A 113 13.87 -36.13 -6.90
CA CYS A 113 15.02 -35.58 -7.63
C CYS A 113 15.68 -34.41 -6.88
N VAL A 114 14.90 -33.47 -6.35
CA VAL A 114 15.43 -32.36 -5.54
C VAL A 114 16.19 -32.88 -4.30
N THR A 115 15.63 -33.87 -3.62
CA THR A 115 16.27 -34.51 -2.45
C THR A 115 17.60 -35.15 -2.80
N LEU A 116 17.66 -35.96 -3.86
CA LEU A 116 18.88 -36.64 -4.29
C LEU A 116 19.98 -35.64 -4.67
N ILE A 117 19.63 -34.57 -5.38
CA ILE A 117 20.57 -33.52 -5.78
C ILE A 117 21.14 -32.83 -4.54
N LEU A 118 20.27 -32.40 -3.61
CA LEU A 118 20.71 -31.70 -2.39
C LEU A 118 21.51 -32.62 -1.46
N ALA A 119 21.13 -33.88 -1.31
CA ALA A 119 21.83 -34.85 -0.47
C ALA A 119 23.24 -35.11 -1.01
N ARG A 120 23.37 -35.39 -2.32
CA ARG A 120 24.66 -35.60 -2.97
C ARG A 120 25.55 -34.37 -2.83
N ALA A 121 25.01 -33.17 -3.09
CA ALA A 121 25.77 -31.92 -2.97
C ALA A 121 26.20 -31.63 -1.53
N ALA A 122 25.34 -31.92 -0.54
CA ALA A 122 25.66 -31.73 0.87
C ALA A 122 26.76 -32.68 1.36
N LEU A 123 26.71 -33.95 0.94
CA LEU A 123 27.71 -34.97 1.24
C LEU A 123 29.06 -34.62 0.61
N ASN A 124 29.07 -34.31 -0.69
CA ASN A 124 30.28 -33.93 -1.42
C ASN A 124 30.97 -32.69 -0.82
N ALA A 125 30.18 -31.73 -0.33
CA ALA A 125 30.68 -30.49 0.25
C ALA A 125 30.94 -30.57 1.76
N ALA A 126 30.69 -31.72 2.41
CA ALA A 126 30.67 -31.88 3.87
C ALA A 126 29.93 -30.74 4.59
N SER A 127 28.81 -30.28 4.01
CA SER A 127 28.13 -29.05 4.43
C SER A 127 27.01 -29.33 5.42
N SER A 128 27.20 -28.98 6.69
CA SER A 128 26.16 -29.09 7.72
C SER A 128 24.91 -28.26 7.42
N LYS A 129 25.07 -27.13 6.72
CA LYS A 129 23.94 -26.31 6.25
C LYS A 129 23.20 -27.00 5.10
N GLY A 130 23.94 -27.65 4.21
CA GLY A 130 23.36 -28.42 3.11
C GLY A 130 22.62 -29.66 3.60
N ALA A 131 23.15 -30.33 4.61
CA ALA A 131 22.52 -31.47 5.26
C ALA A 131 21.12 -31.12 5.81
N VAL A 132 20.94 -29.93 6.41
CA VAL A 132 19.63 -29.47 6.89
C VAL A 132 18.63 -29.30 5.74
N LEU A 133 19.03 -28.71 4.61
CA LEU A 133 18.14 -28.54 3.45
C LEU A 133 17.83 -29.87 2.77
N ALA A 134 18.81 -30.76 2.66
CA ALA A 134 18.65 -32.10 2.11
C ALA A 134 17.73 -32.96 2.98
N LEU A 135 17.90 -32.94 4.31
CA LEU A 135 17.06 -33.65 5.26
C LEU A 135 15.61 -33.13 5.20
N PHE A 136 15.43 -31.81 5.12
CA PHE A 136 14.09 -31.24 4.94
C PHE A 136 13.44 -31.70 3.63
N ALA A 137 14.18 -31.68 2.51
CA ALA A 137 13.67 -32.18 1.23
C ALA A 137 13.27 -33.67 1.32
N LEU A 138 14.08 -34.48 2.00
CA LEU A 138 13.80 -35.89 2.25
C LEU A 138 12.54 -36.07 3.10
N THR A 139 12.42 -35.34 4.20
CA THR A 139 11.22 -35.36 5.05
C THR A 139 9.98 -34.95 4.26
N LEU A 140 10.05 -33.89 3.46
CA LEU A 140 8.93 -33.44 2.64
C LEU A 140 8.55 -34.49 1.59
N THR A 141 9.53 -35.14 0.97
CA THR A 141 9.31 -36.25 0.02
C THR A 141 8.59 -37.43 0.70
N GLY A 142 9.07 -37.84 1.88
CA GLY A 142 8.45 -38.91 2.66
C GLY A 142 7.02 -38.56 3.09
N MET A 143 6.81 -37.33 3.55
CA MET A 143 5.48 -36.83 3.91
C MET A 143 4.53 -36.77 2.71
N GLN A 144 5.01 -36.37 1.53
CA GLN A 144 4.19 -36.37 0.31
C GLN A 144 3.73 -37.79 -0.04
N ILE A 145 4.65 -38.75 -0.02
CA ILE A 145 4.34 -40.17 -0.28
C ILE A 145 3.35 -40.70 0.76
N ALA A 146 3.55 -40.38 2.04
CA ALA A 146 2.69 -40.79 3.13
C ALA A 146 1.26 -40.22 3.00
N VAL A 147 1.14 -38.94 2.66
CA VAL A 147 -0.14 -38.29 2.36
C VAL A 147 -0.86 -38.97 1.18
N LEU A 148 -0.15 -39.24 0.09
CA LEU A 148 -0.73 -39.88 -1.11
C LEU A 148 -1.13 -41.34 -0.87
N ARG A 149 -0.52 -41.99 0.13
CA ARG A 149 -0.90 -43.35 0.58
C ARG A 149 -1.96 -43.34 1.68
N GLY A 150 -2.41 -42.17 2.13
CA GLY A 150 -3.37 -42.02 3.23
C GLY A 150 -2.83 -42.43 4.59
N THR A 151 -1.50 -42.49 4.79
CA THR A 151 -0.89 -42.92 6.06
C THR A 151 -0.71 -41.78 7.06
N ILE A 152 -0.75 -40.52 6.60
CA ILE A 152 -0.71 -39.33 7.48
C ILE A 152 -1.69 -38.26 6.97
N MET A 153 -2.12 -37.37 7.86
CA MET A 153 -3.02 -36.27 7.55
C MET A 153 -2.34 -35.13 6.77
N LEU A 154 -3.08 -34.49 5.86
CA LEU A 154 -2.60 -33.39 5.00
C LEU A 154 -2.09 -32.15 5.72
N HIS A 155 -2.45 -31.96 6.99
CA HIS A 155 -1.98 -30.83 7.79
C HIS A 155 -0.61 -31.08 8.45
N VAL A 156 -0.17 -32.34 8.57
CA VAL A 156 1.13 -32.70 9.17
C VAL A 156 2.33 -32.04 8.44
N PRO A 157 2.39 -32.03 7.09
CA PRO A 157 3.43 -31.31 6.35
C PRO A 157 3.55 -29.81 6.66
N VAL A 158 2.46 -29.17 7.11
CA VAL A 158 2.47 -27.74 7.48
C VAL A 158 3.40 -27.49 8.65
N PHE A 159 3.42 -28.39 9.64
CA PHE A 159 4.35 -28.31 10.76
C PHE A 159 5.81 -28.56 10.34
N GLY A 160 6.02 -29.38 9.30
CA GLY A 160 7.33 -29.51 8.65
C GLY A 160 7.84 -28.17 8.12
N PHE A 161 7.01 -27.43 7.38
CA PHE A 161 7.35 -26.09 6.90
C PHE A 161 7.49 -25.07 8.05
N ALA A 162 6.68 -25.17 9.11
CA ALA A 162 6.84 -24.34 10.31
C ALA A 162 8.19 -24.60 11.00
N ALA A 163 8.63 -25.86 11.08
CA ALA A 163 9.93 -26.24 11.61
C ALA A 163 11.07 -25.72 10.71
N LEU A 164 10.95 -25.85 9.38
CA LEU A 164 11.90 -25.25 8.44
C LEU A 164 11.99 -23.74 8.65
N LEU A 165 10.85 -23.06 8.79
CA LEU A 165 10.80 -21.62 9.00
C LEU A 165 11.48 -21.24 10.32
N SER A 166 11.24 -21.96 11.41
CA SER A 166 11.94 -21.76 12.69
C SER A 166 13.46 -21.99 12.56
N ILE A 167 13.89 -23.08 11.92
CA ILE A 167 15.30 -23.48 11.84
C ILE A 167 16.06 -22.62 10.82
N VAL A 168 15.64 -22.65 9.56
CA VAL A 168 16.31 -21.98 8.45
C VAL A 168 15.90 -20.52 8.40
N GLY A 169 14.60 -20.22 8.39
CA GLY A 169 14.10 -18.84 8.37
C GLY A 169 14.59 -18.04 9.56
N GLY A 170 14.53 -18.59 10.78
CA GLY A 170 15.02 -17.90 11.96
C GLY A 170 16.54 -17.69 12.00
N ARG A 171 17.33 -18.54 11.32
CA ARG A 171 18.77 -18.27 11.10
C ARG A 171 18.99 -17.16 10.08
N ILE A 172 18.19 -17.13 9.02
CA ILE A 172 18.25 -16.10 7.97
C ILE A 172 17.87 -14.73 8.54
N VAL A 173 16.75 -14.64 9.26
CA VAL A 173 16.28 -13.39 9.91
C VAL A 173 17.37 -12.88 10.86
N ALA A 174 17.83 -13.72 11.78
CA ALA A 174 18.87 -13.35 12.74
C ALA A 174 20.18 -12.89 12.05
N ALA A 175 20.63 -13.61 11.02
CA ALA A 175 21.86 -13.26 10.31
C ALA A 175 21.76 -11.91 9.59
N PHE A 176 20.65 -11.62 8.92
CA PHE A 176 20.47 -10.34 8.25
C PHE A 176 20.30 -9.19 9.24
N THR A 177 19.59 -9.41 10.35
CA THR A 177 19.47 -8.41 11.41
C THR A 177 20.82 -8.10 12.05
N TRP A 178 21.60 -9.14 12.36
CA TRP A 178 22.94 -8.97 12.93
C TRP A 178 23.84 -8.12 12.03
N ASN A 179 23.83 -8.39 10.72
CA ASN A 179 24.65 -7.67 9.75
C ASN A 179 24.27 -6.19 9.58
N GLY A 180 23.06 -5.80 9.99
CA GLY A 180 22.58 -4.41 9.94
C GLY A 180 22.86 -3.60 11.20
N LEU A 181 23.36 -4.21 12.27
CA LEU A 181 23.59 -3.57 13.58
C LEU A 181 25.08 -3.30 13.83
N VAL A 182 25.39 -2.20 14.51
CA VAL A 182 26.73 -1.94 15.07
C VAL A 182 26.88 -2.84 16.30
N GLY A 183 27.71 -3.89 16.20
CA GLY A 183 27.76 -4.96 17.19
C GLY A 183 28.26 -4.53 18.57
N SER A 184 27.43 -4.70 19.60
CA SER A 184 27.80 -4.61 21.03
C SER A 184 27.80 -6.00 21.71
N GLU A 185 28.53 -6.14 22.82
CA GLU A 185 28.51 -7.38 23.63
C GLU A 185 27.12 -7.72 24.17
N THR A 186 26.34 -6.71 24.57
CA THR A 186 24.94 -6.86 24.96
C THR A 186 24.07 -7.42 23.83
N GLN A 187 24.31 -7.02 22.58
CA GLN A 187 23.59 -7.58 21.43
C GLN A 187 24.02 -9.02 21.13
N LYS A 188 25.31 -9.35 21.23
CA LYS A 188 25.79 -10.74 21.06
C LYS A 188 25.09 -11.69 22.03
N ARG A 189 25.04 -11.32 23.32
CA ARG A 189 24.34 -12.10 24.36
C ARG A 189 22.86 -12.28 24.04
N ARG A 190 22.16 -11.22 23.63
CA ARG A 190 20.74 -11.28 23.23
C ARG A 190 20.49 -12.24 22.06
N PHE A 191 21.32 -12.19 21.02
CA PHE A 191 21.19 -13.10 19.88
C PHE A 191 21.55 -14.55 20.25
N GLY A 192 22.46 -14.74 21.22
CA GLY A 192 22.72 -16.05 21.84
C GLY A 192 21.49 -16.62 22.53
N VAL A 193 20.81 -15.82 23.36
CA VAL A 193 19.55 -16.22 24.01
C VAL A 193 18.46 -16.51 22.99
N ALA A 194 18.32 -15.68 21.95
CA ALA A 194 17.36 -15.92 20.87
C ALA A 194 17.59 -17.25 20.16
N ARG A 195 18.86 -17.68 20.02
CA ARG A 195 19.20 -19.00 19.45
C ARG A 195 18.72 -20.15 20.32
N VAL A 196 18.82 -20.04 21.65
CA VAL A 196 18.33 -21.06 22.59
C VAL A 196 16.81 -21.21 22.47
N PHE A 197 16.07 -20.09 22.49
CA PHE A 197 14.62 -20.14 22.27
C PHE A 197 14.23 -20.67 20.90
N GLY A 198 15.03 -20.43 19.86
CA GLY A 198 14.83 -21.06 18.55
C GLY A 198 15.00 -22.58 18.55
N LEU A 199 15.91 -23.12 19.37
CA LEU A 199 16.06 -24.58 19.53
C LEU A 199 14.86 -25.18 20.28
N ILE A 200 14.39 -24.50 21.33
CA ILE A 200 13.18 -24.91 22.07
C ILE A 200 11.96 -24.90 21.14
N GLY A 201 11.78 -23.81 20.38
CA GLY A 201 10.67 -23.66 19.44
C GLY A 201 10.69 -24.73 18.35
N SER A 202 11.80 -24.87 17.62
CA SER A 202 11.93 -25.90 16.58
C SER A 202 11.78 -27.32 17.10
N GLY A 203 12.33 -27.64 18.28
CA GLY A 203 12.16 -28.94 18.93
C GLY A 203 10.69 -29.22 19.25
N ALA A 204 9.99 -28.25 19.85
CA ALA A 204 8.56 -28.37 20.14
C ALA A 204 7.71 -28.55 18.87
N ILE A 205 7.99 -27.80 17.79
CA ILE A 205 7.28 -27.96 16.51
C ILE A 205 7.49 -29.36 15.92
N LEU A 206 8.70 -29.91 15.99
CA LEU A 206 9.01 -31.24 15.44
C LEU A 206 8.42 -32.38 16.27
N LEU A 207 8.24 -32.19 17.58
CA LEU A 207 7.60 -33.18 18.46
C LEU A 207 6.10 -33.29 18.23
N VAL A 208 5.44 -32.20 17.81
CA VAL A 208 3.97 -32.15 17.63
C VAL A 208 3.46 -33.21 16.64
N PRO A 209 4.01 -33.36 15.41
CA PRO A 209 3.63 -34.45 14.50
C PRO A 209 3.89 -35.85 15.06
N GLY A 210 4.97 -36.05 15.83
CA GLY A 210 5.29 -37.34 16.42
C GLY A 210 4.29 -37.74 17.51
N LEU A 211 3.85 -36.79 18.32
CA LEU A 211 2.81 -36.99 19.33
C LEU A 211 1.44 -37.30 18.71
N ASP A 212 1.11 -36.64 17.59
CA ASP A 212 -0.11 -36.89 16.81
C ASP A 212 -0.13 -38.31 16.22
N LEU A 213 1.00 -38.75 15.64
CA LEU A 213 1.14 -40.12 15.09
C LEU A 213 1.11 -41.22 16.16
N LEU A 214 1.48 -40.91 17.39
CA LEU A 214 1.47 -41.85 18.53
C LEU A 214 0.12 -41.87 19.28
N GLY A 215 -0.88 -41.13 18.80
CA GLY A 215 -2.22 -41.09 19.43
C GLY A 215 -2.24 -40.40 20.80
N ALA A 216 -1.30 -39.48 21.05
CA ALA A 216 -1.29 -38.73 22.31
C ALA A 216 -2.57 -37.90 22.48
N THR A 217 -2.99 -37.69 23.73
CA THR A 217 -4.18 -36.88 24.02
C THR A 217 -4.02 -35.45 23.46
N SER A 218 -5.13 -34.85 23.01
CA SER A 218 -5.15 -33.49 22.44
C SER A 218 -4.49 -32.42 23.35
N GLY A 219 -4.41 -32.67 24.65
CA GLY A 219 -3.72 -31.82 25.63
C GLY A 219 -2.22 -31.66 25.35
N TRP A 220 -1.50 -32.74 25.04
CA TRP A 220 -0.05 -32.66 24.77
C TRP A 220 0.27 -31.93 23.46
N PHE A 221 -0.60 -32.08 22.46
CA PHE A 221 -0.53 -31.35 21.20
C PHE A 221 -0.68 -29.83 21.43
N VAL A 222 -1.67 -29.42 22.24
CA VAL A 222 -1.89 -28.01 22.61
C VAL A 222 -0.72 -27.45 23.40
N VAL A 223 -0.18 -28.21 24.37
CA VAL A 223 0.98 -27.79 25.17
C VAL A 223 2.21 -27.60 24.27
N GLY A 224 2.52 -28.55 23.40
CA GLY A 224 3.65 -28.47 22.47
C GLY A 224 3.58 -27.24 21.56
N LEU A 225 2.41 -26.97 20.97
CA LEU A 225 2.22 -25.79 20.13
C LEU A 225 2.27 -24.47 20.91
N THR A 226 1.77 -24.45 22.14
CA THR A 226 1.84 -23.26 23.01
C THR A 226 3.29 -22.96 23.39
N VAL A 227 4.07 -23.98 23.76
CA VAL A 227 5.51 -23.84 24.04
C VAL A 227 6.26 -23.34 22.80
N ALA A 228 5.97 -23.92 21.64
CA ALA A 228 6.56 -23.47 20.37
C ALA A 228 6.23 -22.00 20.06
N ALA A 229 4.96 -21.61 20.20
CA ALA A 229 4.51 -20.23 19.96
C ALA A 229 5.20 -19.23 20.90
N MET A 230 5.27 -19.53 22.20
CA MET A 230 5.93 -18.69 23.19
C MET A 230 7.43 -18.56 22.89
N ALA A 231 8.09 -19.68 22.58
CA ALA A 231 9.52 -19.67 22.29
C ALA A 231 9.86 -18.84 21.05
N GLU A 232 9.09 -18.97 19.97
CA GLU A 232 9.29 -18.17 18.74
C GLU A 232 8.93 -16.69 18.94
N ALA A 233 7.93 -16.38 19.77
CA ALA A 233 7.57 -14.99 20.11
C ALA A 233 8.70 -14.31 20.93
N ILE A 234 9.23 -15.01 21.93
CA ILE A 234 10.38 -14.54 22.72
C ILE A 234 11.58 -14.35 21.79
N ARG A 235 11.89 -15.33 20.94
CA ARG A 235 12.98 -15.25 19.96
C ARG A 235 12.86 -14.02 19.06
N LEU A 236 11.67 -13.75 18.52
CA LEU A 236 11.41 -12.59 17.68
C LEU A 236 11.60 -11.27 18.44
N SER A 237 11.13 -11.20 19.69
CA SER A 237 11.30 -10.00 20.54
C SER A 237 12.77 -9.63 20.78
N LEU A 238 13.65 -10.63 20.80
CA LEU A 238 15.09 -10.47 21.03
C LEU A 238 15.86 -9.95 19.81
N TRP A 239 15.27 -10.00 18.61
CA TRP A 239 15.89 -9.52 17.36
C TRP A 239 15.77 -8.02 17.13
N LEU A 240 15.23 -7.23 18.07
CA LEU A 240 15.15 -5.78 17.93
C LEU A 240 14.45 -5.32 16.63
N SER A 241 13.36 -6.00 16.24
CA SER A 241 12.65 -5.82 14.95
C SER A 241 12.31 -4.37 14.59
N ARG A 242 12.17 -3.47 15.58
CA ARG A 242 11.96 -2.03 15.33
C ARG A 242 13.11 -1.38 14.56
N LYS A 243 14.34 -1.84 14.77
CA LYS A 243 15.54 -1.32 14.09
C LYS A 243 15.65 -1.79 12.64
N THR A 244 14.86 -2.80 12.23
CA THR A 244 14.91 -3.34 10.87
C THR A 244 13.90 -2.69 9.94
N LEU A 245 13.01 -1.82 10.45
CA LEU A 245 12.02 -1.06 9.67
C LEU A 245 12.66 -0.12 8.63
N GLU A 246 13.94 0.25 8.81
CA GLU A 246 14.69 1.07 7.86
C GLU A 246 15.17 0.29 6.62
N ASP A 247 15.20 -1.05 6.69
CA ASP A 247 15.48 -1.94 5.57
C ASP A 247 14.21 -2.71 5.23
N GLY A 248 13.48 -2.24 4.21
CA GLY A 248 12.17 -2.80 3.88
C GLY A 248 12.18 -4.30 3.54
N LEU A 249 13.26 -4.85 2.96
CA LEU A 249 13.36 -6.29 2.69
C LEU A 249 13.53 -7.08 3.99
N LEU A 250 14.29 -6.53 4.94
CA LEU A 250 14.46 -7.15 6.25
C LEU A 250 13.21 -7.00 7.11
N ALA A 251 12.50 -5.87 7.02
CA ALA A 251 11.22 -5.65 7.66
C ALA A 251 10.17 -6.66 7.19
N MET A 252 10.05 -6.87 5.87
CA MET A 252 9.18 -7.92 5.30
C MET A 252 9.49 -9.30 5.89
N LEU A 253 10.76 -9.63 6.08
CA LEU A 253 11.17 -10.91 6.65
C LEU A 253 10.76 -11.05 8.13
N HIS A 254 10.86 -10.00 8.94
CA HIS A 254 10.40 -10.03 10.35
C HIS A 254 8.87 -10.09 10.44
N VAL A 255 8.17 -9.34 9.60
CA VAL A 255 6.71 -9.30 9.57
C VAL A 255 6.16 -10.64 9.09
N GLY A 256 6.77 -11.26 8.07
CA GLY A 256 6.44 -12.61 7.64
C GLY A 256 6.72 -13.66 8.72
N PHE A 257 7.85 -13.55 9.41
CA PHE A 257 8.19 -14.46 10.51
C PHE A 257 7.27 -14.30 11.73
N ALA A 258 6.70 -13.12 11.98
CA ALA A 258 5.78 -12.87 13.09
C ALA A 258 4.49 -13.72 13.03
N TRP A 259 4.09 -14.15 11.83
CA TRP A 259 3.00 -15.10 11.66
C TRP A 259 3.30 -16.50 12.20
N LEU A 260 4.57 -16.90 12.36
CA LEU A 260 4.91 -18.22 12.88
C LEU A 260 4.44 -18.40 14.33
N PRO A 261 4.86 -17.58 15.32
CA PRO A 261 4.38 -17.72 16.69
C PRO A 261 2.86 -17.50 16.78
N LEU A 262 2.31 -16.56 16.01
CA LEU A 262 0.87 -16.31 15.98
C LEU A 262 0.09 -17.52 15.45
N GLY A 263 0.51 -18.11 14.33
CA GLY A 263 -0.15 -19.27 13.75
C GLY A 263 -0.06 -20.50 14.63
N LEU A 264 1.10 -20.75 15.26
CA LEU A 264 1.25 -21.86 16.23
C LEU A 264 0.28 -21.71 17.41
N PHE A 265 0.14 -20.48 17.93
CA PHE A 265 -0.81 -20.17 18.99
C PHE A 265 -2.27 -20.34 18.55
N LEU A 266 -2.62 -19.86 17.35
CA LEU A 266 -3.99 -19.99 16.81
C LEU A 266 -4.35 -21.45 16.56
N VAL A 267 -3.42 -22.28 16.08
CA VAL A 267 -3.65 -23.71 15.93
C VAL A 267 -3.86 -24.36 17.30
N ALA A 268 -3.04 -24.04 18.30
CA ALA A 268 -3.26 -24.52 19.68
C ALA A 268 -4.64 -24.11 20.24
N LEU A 269 -5.07 -22.88 19.97
CA LEU A 269 -6.36 -22.36 20.42
C LEU A 269 -7.53 -23.04 19.69
N SER A 270 -7.39 -23.38 18.41
CA SER A 270 -8.43 -24.09 17.65
C SER A 270 -8.72 -25.50 18.18
N GLN A 271 -7.80 -26.10 18.95
CA GLN A 271 -7.96 -27.44 19.53
C GLN A 271 -8.62 -27.44 20.91
N LYS A 272 -8.86 -26.27 21.52
CA LYS A 272 -9.57 -26.19 22.80
C LYS A 272 -11.08 -26.37 22.61
N SER A 273 -11.70 -27.13 23.50
CA SER A 273 -13.16 -27.29 23.53
C SER A 273 -13.86 -25.93 23.64
N GLY A 274 -14.88 -25.68 22.82
CA GLY A 274 -15.62 -24.41 22.77
C GLY A 274 -14.96 -23.29 21.95
N SER A 275 -13.85 -23.55 21.25
CA SER A 275 -13.21 -22.55 20.39
C SER A 275 -14.08 -22.23 19.17
N MET A 276 -14.34 -20.94 18.94
CA MET A 276 -15.04 -20.44 17.75
C MET A 276 -14.13 -20.32 16.52
N LEU A 277 -12.82 -20.60 16.65
CA LEU A 277 -11.85 -20.47 15.58
C LEU A 277 -11.76 -21.77 14.76
N PRO A 278 -12.14 -21.78 13.47
CA PRO A 278 -12.02 -22.98 12.65
C PRO A 278 -10.56 -23.43 12.52
N GLN A 279 -10.30 -24.74 12.67
CA GLN A 279 -8.96 -25.32 12.50
C GLN A 279 -8.36 -24.99 11.13
N SER A 280 -9.20 -24.95 10.08
CA SER A 280 -8.77 -24.56 8.73
C SER A 280 -8.25 -23.12 8.69
N ALA A 281 -8.92 -22.17 9.34
CA ALA A 281 -8.47 -20.78 9.44
C ALA A 281 -7.16 -20.67 10.22
N ALA A 282 -7.02 -21.41 11.32
CA ALA A 282 -5.77 -21.45 12.08
C ALA A 282 -4.58 -22.01 11.28
N LEU A 283 -4.79 -23.06 10.47
CA LEU A 283 -3.76 -23.59 9.56
C LEU A 283 -3.40 -22.61 8.44
N HIS A 284 -4.32 -21.74 8.01
CA HIS A 284 -4.02 -20.65 7.07
C HIS A 284 -3.10 -19.58 7.69
N ALA A 285 -3.12 -19.38 9.01
CA ALA A 285 -2.17 -18.50 9.67
C ALA A 285 -0.72 -19.01 9.53
N LEU A 286 -0.51 -20.33 9.53
CA LEU A 286 0.80 -20.94 9.27
C LEU A 286 1.16 -20.94 7.78
N THR A 287 0.23 -21.34 6.91
CA THR A 287 0.52 -21.53 5.48
C THR A 287 0.52 -20.21 4.70
N ALA A 288 -0.58 -19.45 4.74
CA ALA A 288 -0.70 -18.15 4.05
C ALA A 288 0.05 -17.03 4.80
N GLY A 289 -0.07 -17.00 6.13
CA GLY A 289 0.62 -16.03 6.97
C GLY A 289 2.13 -16.28 7.02
N ALA A 290 2.57 -17.37 7.67
CA ALA A 290 3.99 -17.57 7.97
C ALA A 290 4.81 -18.02 6.75
N VAL A 291 4.38 -19.09 6.08
CA VAL A 291 5.14 -19.72 4.98
C VAL A 291 5.13 -18.84 3.74
N ALA A 292 3.96 -18.47 3.21
CA ALA A 292 3.87 -17.69 1.98
C ALA A 292 4.45 -16.28 2.11
N CYS A 293 4.20 -15.55 3.21
CA CYS A 293 4.83 -14.23 3.40
C CYS A 293 6.37 -14.35 3.50
N THR A 294 6.88 -15.38 4.19
CA THR A 294 8.34 -15.56 4.27
C THR A 294 8.94 -15.95 2.92
N ILE A 295 8.29 -16.83 2.16
CA ILE A 295 8.70 -17.16 0.78
C ILE A 295 8.77 -15.90 -0.07
N TYR A 296 7.73 -15.07 -0.03
CA TYR A 296 7.68 -13.80 -0.77
C TYR A 296 8.85 -12.89 -0.36
N ALA A 297 9.07 -12.70 0.95
CA ALA A 297 10.14 -11.86 1.47
C ALA A 297 11.54 -12.36 1.04
N VAL A 298 11.77 -13.68 1.07
CA VAL A 298 13.03 -14.28 0.62
C VAL A 298 13.21 -14.12 -0.89
N ALA A 299 12.17 -14.37 -1.68
CA ALA A 299 12.22 -14.28 -3.13
C ALA A 299 12.42 -12.83 -3.63
N ALA A 300 11.77 -11.85 -3.00
CA ALA A 300 11.99 -10.42 -3.27
C ALA A 300 13.46 -10.01 -3.11
N ARG A 301 14.19 -10.62 -2.16
CA ARG A 301 15.63 -10.38 -1.98
C ARG A 301 16.49 -10.98 -3.09
N ALA A 302 16.04 -12.03 -3.75
CA ALA A 302 16.76 -12.67 -4.84
C ALA A 302 16.83 -11.76 -6.08
N VAL A 303 15.75 -11.01 -6.35
CA VAL A 303 15.64 -10.13 -7.52
C VAL A 303 15.95 -8.66 -7.22
N ALA A 304 16.24 -8.32 -5.95
CA ALA A 304 16.59 -6.97 -5.53
C ALA A 304 17.93 -6.52 -6.15
N ARG A 305 17.96 -5.30 -6.71
CA ARG A 305 19.19 -4.71 -7.25
C ARG A 305 20.01 -4.06 -6.15
N ARG A 306 21.34 -4.17 -6.25
CA ARG A 306 22.28 -3.49 -5.36
C ARG A 306 22.66 -2.12 -5.92
N ALA A 307 22.48 -1.09 -5.10
CA ALA A 307 23.28 0.13 -5.12
C ALA A 307 24.22 0.07 -3.89
N ASP A 308 24.06 0.97 -2.91
CA ASP A 308 24.83 0.96 -1.65
C ASP A 308 24.29 -0.02 -0.57
N ARG A 309 22.99 -0.35 -0.64
CA ARG A 309 22.29 -1.33 0.22
C ARG A 309 21.23 -2.08 -0.61
N LEU A 310 20.79 -3.26 -0.15
CA LEU A 310 19.64 -3.96 -0.73
C LEU A 310 18.37 -3.17 -0.39
N ARG A 311 17.54 -2.87 -1.38
CA ARG A 311 16.24 -2.20 -1.16
C ARG A 311 15.14 -2.96 -1.87
N PRO A 312 13.96 -3.13 -1.25
CA PRO A 312 12.82 -3.70 -1.95
C PRO A 312 12.41 -2.72 -3.05
N ALA A 313 12.03 -3.23 -4.22
CA ALA A 313 11.32 -2.38 -5.17
C ALA A 313 9.92 -2.09 -4.60
N LEU A 314 9.31 -0.97 -4.96
CA LEU A 314 7.95 -0.62 -4.49
C LEU A 314 6.96 -1.77 -4.73
N ILE A 315 7.06 -2.37 -5.91
CA ILE A 315 6.24 -3.50 -6.33
C ILE A 315 6.40 -4.73 -5.42
N ASP A 316 7.60 -4.98 -4.87
CA ASP A 316 7.82 -6.04 -3.87
C ASP A 316 7.11 -5.71 -2.55
N GLY A 317 7.12 -4.44 -2.14
CA GLY A 317 6.40 -3.97 -0.96
C GLY A 317 4.88 -4.04 -1.10
N VAL A 318 4.34 -3.62 -2.25
CA VAL A 318 2.91 -3.68 -2.56
C VAL A 318 2.41 -5.11 -2.55
N GLY A 319 3.08 -6.01 -3.29
CA GLY A 319 2.66 -7.41 -3.32
C GLY A 319 2.78 -8.10 -1.96
N PHE A 320 3.77 -7.74 -1.14
CA PHE A 320 3.87 -8.26 0.22
C PHE A 320 2.74 -7.77 1.15
N VAL A 321 2.36 -6.48 1.07
CA VAL A 321 1.24 -5.95 1.85
C VAL A 321 -0.07 -6.61 1.43
N LEU A 322 -0.31 -6.77 0.12
CA LEU A 322 -1.47 -7.51 -0.38
C LEU A 322 -1.49 -8.94 0.17
N LEU A 323 -0.37 -9.65 0.10
CA LEU A 323 -0.26 -11.02 0.63
C LEU A 323 -0.54 -11.10 2.13
N TRP A 324 0.01 -10.16 2.90
CA TRP A 324 -0.20 -10.08 4.35
C TRP A 324 -1.67 -9.80 4.69
N THR A 325 -2.30 -8.87 3.97
CA THR A 325 -3.73 -8.56 4.12
C THR A 325 -4.60 -9.76 3.74
N ALA A 326 -4.29 -10.48 2.66
CA ALA A 326 -5.00 -11.70 2.27
C ALA A 326 -4.94 -12.76 3.37
N ALA A 327 -3.77 -12.98 3.98
CA ALA A 327 -3.62 -13.88 5.11
C ALA A 327 -4.43 -13.44 6.33
N ALA A 328 -4.42 -12.13 6.66
CA ALA A 328 -5.20 -11.59 7.77
C ALA A 328 -6.71 -11.77 7.56
N LEU A 329 -7.22 -11.44 6.37
CA LEU A 329 -8.63 -11.63 6.04
C LEU A 329 -9.02 -13.11 6.08
N ARG A 330 -8.17 -13.99 5.52
CA ARG A 330 -8.45 -15.44 5.51
C ARG A 330 -8.57 -16.06 6.92
N VAL A 331 -7.84 -15.51 7.89
CA VAL A 331 -7.76 -16.02 9.27
C VAL A 331 -8.80 -15.36 10.17
N PHE A 332 -9.02 -14.05 10.03
CA PHE A 332 -9.77 -13.25 11.00
C PHE A 332 -11.11 -12.73 10.49
N ALA A 333 -11.37 -12.69 9.18
CA ALA A 333 -12.68 -12.29 8.67
C ALA A 333 -13.71 -13.40 8.96
N PRO A 334 -14.91 -13.06 9.45
CA PRO A 334 -15.97 -14.04 9.67
C PRO A 334 -16.35 -14.74 8.35
N VAL A 335 -16.53 -16.06 8.40
CA VAL A 335 -16.91 -16.87 7.23
C VAL A 335 -18.26 -16.40 6.70
N GLY A 336 -18.40 -16.29 5.37
CA GLY A 336 -19.62 -15.81 4.72
C GLY A 336 -19.74 -14.28 4.64
N THR A 337 -18.70 -13.54 5.03
CA THR A 337 -18.63 -12.09 4.80
C THR A 337 -17.89 -11.76 3.52
N THR A 338 -18.22 -10.61 2.92
CA THR A 338 -17.50 -10.06 1.76
C THR A 338 -16.00 -9.91 2.01
N TRP A 339 -15.60 -9.62 3.25
CA TRP A 339 -14.19 -9.56 3.67
C TRP A 339 -13.47 -10.92 3.61
N HIS A 340 -14.19 -12.01 3.90
CA HIS A 340 -13.66 -13.37 3.79
C HIS A 340 -13.55 -13.80 2.32
N GLU A 341 -14.56 -13.48 1.51
CA GLU A 341 -14.61 -13.80 0.07
C GLU A 341 -13.61 -13.01 -0.77
N THR A 342 -13.19 -11.83 -0.30
CA THR A 342 -12.15 -11.01 -0.97
C THR A 342 -10.72 -11.49 -0.70
N ALA A 343 -10.49 -12.34 0.30
CA ALA A 343 -9.17 -12.88 0.61
C ALA A 343 -8.49 -13.61 -0.58
N PRO A 344 -9.14 -14.54 -1.32
CA PRO A 344 -8.54 -15.18 -2.50
C PRO A 344 -8.27 -14.22 -3.67
N VAL A 345 -9.05 -13.15 -3.81
CA VAL A 345 -8.81 -12.09 -4.82
C VAL A 345 -7.51 -11.34 -4.48
N ILE A 346 -7.37 -10.89 -3.24
CA ILE A 346 -6.19 -10.14 -2.78
C ILE A 346 -4.94 -11.04 -2.82
N TRP A 347 -5.08 -12.32 -2.46
CA TRP A 347 -4.02 -13.33 -2.61
C TRP A 347 -3.55 -13.42 -4.07
N SER A 348 -4.48 -13.55 -5.00
CA SER A 348 -4.17 -13.70 -6.43
C SER A 348 -3.51 -12.44 -6.99
N LEU A 349 -3.97 -11.25 -6.58
CA LEU A 349 -3.33 -9.98 -6.93
C LEU A 349 -1.89 -9.89 -6.41
N ALA A 350 -1.65 -10.32 -5.16
CA ALA A 350 -0.30 -10.33 -4.58
C ALA A 350 0.67 -11.20 -5.40
N TRP A 351 0.23 -12.40 -5.80
CA TRP A 351 1.04 -13.31 -6.61
C TRP A 351 1.15 -12.89 -8.07
N ALA A 352 0.16 -12.18 -8.63
CA ALA A 352 0.27 -11.56 -9.95
C ALA A 352 1.35 -10.47 -9.96
N VAL A 353 1.36 -9.62 -8.93
CA VAL A 353 2.41 -8.61 -8.72
C VAL A 353 3.80 -9.26 -8.60
N PHE A 354 3.90 -10.33 -7.82
CA PHE A 354 5.11 -11.14 -7.71
C PHE A 354 5.57 -11.68 -9.06
N PHE A 355 4.66 -12.27 -9.83
CA PHE A 355 4.93 -12.88 -11.13
C PHE A 355 5.44 -11.86 -12.15
N VAL A 356 4.78 -10.70 -12.27
CA VAL A 356 5.22 -9.59 -13.14
C VAL A 356 6.62 -9.13 -12.75
N ARG A 357 6.90 -9.01 -11.46
CA ARG A 357 8.21 -8.57 -10.97
C ARG A 357 9.33 -9.57 -11.27
N HIS A 358 9.06 -10.85 -11.07
CA HIS A 358 10.05 -11.92 -11.26
C HIS A 358 10.27 -12.26 -12.74
N SER A 359 9.25 -12.10 -13.59
CA SER A 359 9.37 -12.27 -15.04
C SER A 359 10.20 -11.15 -15.65
N ALA A 360 9.99 -9.90 -15.20
CA ALA A 360 10.85 -8.77 -15.57
C ALA A 360 12.32 -8.98 -15.16
N ALA A 361 12.58 -9.75 -14.10
CA ALA A 361 13.93 -10.08 -13.64
C ALA A 361 14.65 -11.10 -14.53
N LEU A 362 13.94 -11.85 -15.39
CA LEU A 362 14.56 -12.73 -16.39
C LEU A 362 15.30 -11.92 -17.46
N PHE A 363 14.69 -10.83 -17.92
CA PHE A 363 15.23 -9.98 -18.99
C PHE A 363 16.32 -9.01 -18.50
N ARG A 364 16.36 -8.74 -17.20
CA ARG A 364 17.37 -7.88 -16.58
C ARG A 364 17.84 -8.48 -15.25
N PRO A 365 18.62 -9.57 -15.26
CA PRO A 365 19.00 -10.28 -14.04
C PRO A 365 19.77 -9.40 -13.05
N ALA A 366 19.57 -9.66 -11.75
CA ALA A 366 20.26 -8.92 -10.70
C ALA A 366 21.73 -9.34 -10.62
N PRO A 367 22.69 -8.40 -10.64
CA PRO A 367 24.09 -8.72 -10.42
C PRO A 367 24.28 -9.12 -8.95
N ARG A 368 24.35 -10.43 -8.67
CA ARG A 368 24.53 -11.08 -7.34
C ARG A 368 23.24 -11.16 -6.49
N PRO A 369 22.36 -12.15 -6.75
CA PRO A 369 21.20 -12.42 -5.91
C PRO A 369 21.63 -12.75 -4.46
N VAL A 370 20.91 -12.26 -3.46
CA VAL A 370 21.36 -12.32 -2.06
C VAL A 370 20.46 -13.23 -1.22
N PHE A 371 20.85 -14.50 -1.15
CA PHE A 371 20.24 -15.49 -0.26
C PHE A 371 20.89 -15.51 1.14
N SER A 372 22.06 -14.88 1.31
CA SER A 372 22.78 -14.76 2.58
C SER A 372 23.53 -13.44 2.72
N GLY A 373 23.70 -12.92 3.93
CA GLY A 373 24.45 -11.67 4.19
C GLY A 373 25.96 -11.82 3.92
N PRO A 374 26.68 -10.72 3.63
CA PRO A 374 28.12 -10.78 3.40
C PRO A 374 28.86 -11.27 4.66
N ARG A 375 29.84 -12.16 4.48
CA ARG A 375 30.83 -12.46 5.52
C ARG A 375 31.73 -11.23 5.66
N GLN A 376 31.84 -10.63 6.84
CA GLN A 376 32.85 -9.61 7.09
C GLN A 376 34.25 -10.23 6.88
N PRO A 377 35.22 -9.51 6.27
CA PRO A 377 36.62 -9.90 6.36
C PRO A 377 37.13 -9.70 7.80
N PRO A 378 38.16 -10.44 8.23
CA PRO A 378 38.76 -10.23 9.54
C PRO A 378 39.38 -8.83 9.61
N TRP A 379 39.05 -8.10 10.66
CA TRP A 379 39.56 -6.76 10.95
C TRP A 379 41.10 -6.74 10.96
N ARG A 380 41.72 -6.06 9.99
CA ARG A 380 43.07 -5.51 10.12
C ARG A 380 43.19 -4.12 9.47
N ASN A 381 43.43 -3.16 10.36
CA ASN A 381 44.15 -1.88 10.25
C ASN A 381 43.59 -0.73 9.37
N PRO A 382 43.20 0.43 9.97
CA PRO A 382 42.80 1.63 9.24
C PRO A 382 43.96 2.65 9.17
N GLN A 383 44.99 2.41 8.35
CA GLN A 383 45.94 3.47 7.96
C GLN A 383 46.43 3.22 6.53
N GLY A 384 46.19 4.20 5.65
CA GLY A 384 46.76 4.26 4.31
C GLY A 384 45.77 3.93 3.19
N LEU A 385 44.94 4.91 2.78
CA LEU A 385 44.37 5.03 1.42
C LEU A 385 43.63 6.38 1.23
N GLY A 386 44.13 7.45 1.86
CA GLY A 386 43.61 8.82 1.71
C GLY A 386 43.77 9.47 0.32
N PRO A 387 44.78 9.17 -0.51
CA PRO A 387 44.99 9.93 -1.75
C PRO A 387 44.21 9.45 -2.99
N LEU A 388 43.78 8.18 -3.05
CA LEU A 388 43.22 7.59 -4.28
C LEU A 388 41.72 7.86 -4.48
N LEU A 389 40.98 8.11 -3.40
CA LEU A 389 39.54 8.44 -3.48
C LEU A 389 39.28 9.90 -3.85
N CYS A 390 40.25 10.79 -3.65
CA CYS A 390 40.11 12.21 -3.98
C CYS A 390 40.24 12.46 -5.50
N ARG A 391 41.09 11.69 -6.21
CA ARG A 391 41.22 11.78 -7.68
C ARG A 391 40.02 11.18 -8.42
N ALA A 392 39.45 10.08 -7.93
CA ALA A 392 38.23 9.49 -8.53
C ALA A 392 37.00 10.41 -8.37
N ALA A 393 36.90 11.17 -7.28
CA ALA A 393 35.82 12.14 -7.07
C ALA A 393 35.98 13.42 -7.93
N GLN A 394 37.22 13.78 -8.29
CA GLN A 394 37.52 14.91 -9.17
C GLN A 394 37.35 14.54 -10.66
N ASP A 395 37.70 13.30 -11.05
CA ASP A 395 37.47 12.81 -12.42
C ASP A 395 35.98 12.53 -12.70
N ALA A 396 35.20 12.14 -11.70
CA ALA A 396 33.74 12.04 -11.81
C ALA A 396 33.04 13.41 -11.97
N ARG A 397 33.69 14.51 -11.56
CA ARG A 397 33.20 15.88 -11.81
C ARG A 397 33.64 16.44 -13.17
N ARG A 398 34.74 15.94 -13.74
CA ARG A 398 35.24 16.35 -15.07
C ARG A 398 34.57 15.61 -16.24
N LYS A 399 34.07 14.39 -16.04
CA LYS A 399 33.26 13.68 -17.04
C LYS A 399 31.77 14.01 -16.83
N GLY A 400 31.38 15.17 -17.35
CA GLY A 400 30.04 15.74 -17.21
C GLY A 400 28.92 14.80 -17.67
N ALA A 401 28.15 14.31 -16.71
CA ALA A 401 26.74 14.03 -16.95
C ALA A 401 26.01 15.38 -16.84
N ASN A 402 25.49 15.88 -17.97
CA ASN A 402 24.62 17.05 -18.01
C ASN A 402 23.42 16.80 -17.08
N MET A 403 23.46 17.31 -15.85
CA MET A 403 22.29 17.41 -15.00
C MET A 403 21.49 18.61 -15.45
N THR A 404 20.59 18.41 -16.41
CA THR A 404 19.68 19.48 -16.83
C THR A 404 18.86 19.93 -15.64
N SER A 405 18.94 21.20 -15.24
CA SER A 405 18.13 21.73 -14.14
C SER A 405 16.62 21.68 -14.47
N THR A 406 15.74 21.68 -13.46
CA THR A 406 14.28 21.84 -13.68
C THR A 406 13.97 23.05 -14.57
N ALA A 407 14.71 24.14 -14.38
CA ALA A 407 14.60 25.34 -15.18
C ALA A 407 15.08 25.13 -16.63
N GLU A 408 16.04 24.25 -16.88
CA GLU A 408 16.49 23.86 -18.22
C GLU A 408 15.49 22.95 -18.93
N GLN A 409 14.89 21.96 -18.27
CA GLN A 409 13.83 21.14 -18.90
C GLN A 409 12.58 21.97 -19.23
N MET A 410 12.16 22.86 -18.33
CA MET A 410 11.08 23.82 -18.60
C MET A 410 11.45 24.85 -19.68
N ARG A 411 12.75 25.11 -19.91
CA ARG A 411 13.24 25.97 -21.00
C ARG A 411 13.36 25.21 -22.32
N ALA A 412 13.67 23.92 -22.27
CA ALA A 412 13.80 23.05 -23.44
C ALA A 412 12.44 22.64 -24.02
N TRP A 413 11.36 22.68 -23.23
CA TRP A 413 10.01 22.43 -23.74
C TRP A 413 9.53 23.59 -24.62
N THR A 414 9.27 23.30 -25.89
CA THR A 414 8.78 24.25 -26.92
C THR A 414 7.27 24.13 -27.19
N GLY A 415 6.58 23.17 -26.56
CA GLY A 415 5.14 22.98 -26.74
C GLY A 415 4.27 23.91 -25.88
N PRO A 416 2.96 23.64 -25.76
CA PRO A 416 2.02 24.51 -25.04
C PRO A 416 2.45 24.84 -23.62
N ALA A 417 2.29 26.11 -23.22
CA ALA A 417 2.69 26.61 -21.90
C ALA A 417 1.99 25.86 -20.75
N ILE A 418 0.76 25.41 -20.98
CA ILE A 418 -0.03 24.67 -19.99
C ILE A 418 0.63 23.35 -19.59
N LEU A 419 1.52 22.77 -20.41
CA LEU A 419 2.22 21.51 -20.11
C LEU A 419 3.63 21.71 -19.53
N THR A 420 4.00 22.94 -19.17
CA THR A 420 5.35 23.24 -18.67
C THR A 420 5.58 22.84 -17.21
N TYR A 421 4.50 22.67 -16.43
CA TYR A 421 4.59 22.30 -15.02
C TYR A 421 3.26 21.79 -14.47
N GLY A 422 3.30 20.88 -13.50
CA GLY A 422 2.13 20.15 -13.01
C GLY A 422 0.96 21.00 -12.49
N PHE A 423 1.19 22.12 -11.80
CA PHE A 423 0.07 22.95 -11.32
C PHE A 423 -0.72 23.60 -12.47
N ARG A 424 -0.10 23.84 -13.63
CA ARG A 424 -0.72 24.63 -14.72
C ARG A 424 -1.97 23.98 -15.30
N PRO A 425 -1.91 22.75 -15.85
CA PRO A 425 -3.09 22.15 -16.45
C PRO A 425 -4.09 21.71 -15.39
N PHE A 426 -3.62 21.25 -14.23
CA PHE A 426 -4.48 20.70 -13.21
C PHE A 426 -5.23 21.75 -12.40
N PHE A 427 -4.64 22.91 -12.07
CA PHE A 427 -5.39 23.98 -11.41
C PHE A 427 -6.37 24.66 -12.37
N PHE A 428 -5.99 24.82 -13.63
CA PHE A 428 -6.90 25.33 -14.65
C PHE A 428 -8.07 24.35 -14.86
N GLY A 429 -7.76 23.08 -15.12
CA GLY A 429 -8.74 22.01 -15.30
C GLY A 429 -9.65 21.84 -14.09
N ALA A 430 -9.12 21.86 -12.87
CA ALA A 430 -9.92 21.80 -11.65
C ALA A 430 -10.93 22.95 -11.57
N ALA A 431 -10.49 24.19 -11.79
CA ALA A 431 -11.38 25.35 -11.70
C ALA A 431 -12.44 25.36 -12.82
N THR A 432 -12.04 25.04 -14.05
CA THR A 432 -12.97 24.93 -15.18
C THR A 432 -13.99 23.82 -14.93
N TRP A 433 -13.55 22.66 -14.45
CA TRP A 433 -14.45 21.54 -14.15
C TRP A 433 -15.40 21.86 -13.00
N ALA A 434 -14.90 22.45 -11.91
CA ALA A 434 -15.75 22.86 -10.78
C ALA A 434 -16.83 23.87 -11.21
N ALA A 435 -16.52 24.77 -12.15
CA ALA A 435 -17.49 25.69 -12.71
C ALA A 435 -18.50 24.96 -13.61
N LEU A 436 -18.03 24.14 -14.57
CA LEU A 436 -18.90 23.40 -15.47
C LEU A 436 -19.82 22.43 -14.72
N ALA A 437 -19.28 21.63 -13.80
CA ALA A 437 -20.04 20.69 -12.99
C ALA A 437 -21.09 21.39 -12.13
N MET A 438 -20.79 22.57 -11.56
CA MET A 438 -21.78 23.37 -10.83
C MET A 438 -22.87 23.92 -11.77
N GLY A 439 -22.48 24.36 -12.98
CA GLY A 439 -23.41 24.83 -14.00
C GLY A 439 -24.36 23.74 -14.52
N LEU A 440 -23.96 22.47 -14.46
CA LEU A 440 -24.84 21.32 -14.73
C LEU A 440 -25.67 20.95 -13.50
N TRP A 441 -25.07 21.00 -12.31
CA TRP A 441 -25.74 20.64 -11.05
C TRP A 441 -26.92 21.54 -10.71
N VAL A 442 -26.81 22.86 -10.85
CA VAL A 442 -27.89 23.79 -10.48
C VAL A 442 -29.19 23.50 -11.28
N PRO A 443 -29.16 23.35 -12.61
CA PRO A 443 -30.32 22.88 -13.39
C PRO A 443 -30.80 21.47 -13.03
N MET A 444 -29.91 20.52 -12.75
CA MET A 444 -30.30 19.17 -12.31
C MET A 444 -31.06 19.20 -10.98
N LEU A 445 -30.57 19.99 -10.03
CA LEU A 445 -31.21 20.20 -8.73
C LEU A 445 -32.57 20.87 -8.86
N ALA A 446 -32.72 21.79 -9.82
CA ALA A 446 -34.00 22.44 -10.15
C ALA A 446 -34.96 21.54 -10.95
N GLY A 447 -34.54 20.33 -11.34
CA GLY A 447 -35.34 19.40 -12.14
C GLY A 447 -35.48 19.79 -13.61
N THR A 448 -34.70 20.76 -14.11
CA THR A 448 -34.78 21.26 -15.49
C THR A 448 -33.78 20.61 -16.44
N LEU A 449 -32.85 19.81 -15.91
CA LEU A 449 -31.85 19.08 -16.67
C LEU A 449 -31.71 17.65 -16.15
N ALA A 450 -31.69 16.68 -17.06
CA ALA A 450 -31.31 15.30 -16.77
C ALA A 450 -30.07 14.94 -17.59
N LEU A 451 -29.00 14.50 -16.92
CA LEU A 451 -27.79 14.02 -17.58
C LEU A 451 -27.91 12.52 -17.91
N PRO A 452 -27.26 12.04 -19.00
CA PRO A 452 -27.18 10.62 -19.32
C PRO A 452 -26.16 9.88 -18.42
N THR A 453 -26.37 9.96 -17.11
CA THR A 453 -25.54 9.34 -16.08
C THR A 453 -26.29 8.21 -15.40
N ALA A 454 -25.60 7.11 -15.09
CA ALA A 454 -26.13 6.00 -14.31
C ALA A 454 -26.20 6.33 -12.80
N PHE A 455 -25.47 7.36 -12.36
CA PHE A 455 -25.50 7.81 -10.97
C PHE A 455 -26.77 8.61 -10.71
N ASP A 456 -27.32 8.52 -9.50
CA ASP A 456 -28.32 9.49 -9.06
C ASP A 456 -27.72 10.91 -9.04
N PRO A 457 -28.54 11.97 -9.16
CA PRO A 457 -28.04 13.34 -9.24
C PRO A 457 -27.10 13.76 -8.12
N VAL A 458 -27.38 13.35 -6.87
CA VAL A 458 -26.57 13.75 -5.71
C VAL A 458 -25.26 12.98 -5.69
N SER A 459 -25.27 11.69 -6.00
CA SER A 459 -24.04 10.90 -6.15
C SER A 459 -23.16 11.41 -7.28
N TRP A 460 -23.75 11.82 -8.41
CA TRP A 460 -23.01 12.46 -9.50
C TRP A 460 -22.34 13.76 -9.03
N HIS A 461 -23.09 14.64 -8.36
CA HIS A 461 -22.57 15.88 -7.79
C HIS A 461 -21.41 15.60 -6.82
N ALA A 462 -21.65 14.75 -5.83
CA ALA A 462 -20.66 14.43 -4.80
C ALA A 462 -19.37 13.85 -5.41
N HIS A 463 -19.51 12.93 -6.37
CA HIS A 463 -18.37 12.33 -7.08
C HIS A 463 -17.55 13.36 -7.85
N GLU A 464 -18.20 14.21 -8.64
CA GLU A 464 -17.50 15.16 -9.51
C GLU A 464 -16.77 16.25 -8.74
N PHE A 465 -17.25 16.64 -7.56
CA PHE A 465 -16.52 17.56 -6.68
C PHE A 465 -15.45 16.86 -5.84
N LEU A 466 -15.73 15.68 -5.28
CA LEU A 466 -14.80 14.98 -4.39
C LEU A 466 -13.67 14.30 -5.14
N PHE A 467 -13.94 13.57 -6.22
CA PHE A 467 -12.93 12.82 -6.97
C PHE A 467 -12.48 13.55 -8.24
N GLY A 468 -13.41 14.22 -8.93
CA GLY A 468 -13.11 14.96 -10.16
C GLY A 468 -12.32 16.25 -9.94
N TYR A 469 -12.95 17.24 -9.32
CA TYR A 469 -12.35 18.54 -9.00
C TYR A 469 -11.14 18.38 -8.08
N LEU A 470 -11.36 17.81 -6.89
CA LEU A 470 -10.28 17.73 -5.89
C LEU A 470 -9.16 16.80 -6.36
N GLY A 471 -9.44 15.73 -7.11
CA GLY A 471 -8.40 14.88 -7.70
C GLY A 471 -7.44 15.67 -8.61
N ALA A 472 -7.98 16.58 -9.43
CA ALA A 472 -7.15 17.49 -10.22
C ALA A 472 -6.34 18.45 -9.33
N VAL A 473 -6.94 19.05 -8.30
CA VAL A 473 -6.18 19.93 -7.39
C VAL A 473 -5.04 19.18 -6.69
N ILE A 474 -5.29 17.96 -6.22
CA ILE A 474 -4.28 17.08 -5.62
C ILE A 474 -3.13 16.85 -6.60
N ALA A 475 -3.42 16.52 -7.86
CA ALA A 475 -2.39 16.34 -8.87
C ALA A 475 -1.58 17.61 -9.11
N GLY A 476 -2.23 18.76 -9.25
CA GLY A 476 -1.55 20.05 -9.43
C GLY A 476 -0.62 20.38 -8.26
N PHE A 477 -1.05 20.09 -7.04
CA PHE A 477 -0.22 20.26 -5.85
C PHE A 477 0.94 19.25 -5.80
N LEU A 478 0.68 17.95 -5.96
CA LEU A 478 1.69 16.91 -5.80
C LEU A 478 2.76 16.94 -6.89
N LEU A 479 2.35 17.13 -8.15
CA LEU A 479 3.30 17.27 -9.26
C LEU A 479 4.17 18.52 -9.13
N THR A 480 3.79 19.46 -8.27
CA THR A 480 4.55 20.66 -7.96
C THR A 480 5.43 20.50 -6.72
N ALA A 481 4.91 19.84 -5.68
CA ALA A 481 5.59 19.69 -4.40
C ALA A 481 6.63 18.55 -4.39
N VAL A 482 6.34 17.43 -5.05
CA VAL A 482 7.21 16.24 -5.04
C VAL A 482 8.59 16.47 -5.65
N PRO A 483 8.74 17.22 -6.77
CA PRO A 483 10.07 17.62 -7.25
C PRO A 483 10.89 18.35 -6.18
N ASN A 484 10.28 19.29 -5.46
CA ASN A 484 10.94 20.04 -4.38
C ASN A 484 11.31 19.16 -3.19
N TRP A 485 10.48 18.16 -2.87
CA TRP A 485 10.76 17.22 -1.79
C TRP A 485 11.89 16.25 -2.13
N THR A 486 11.98 15.82 -3.38
CA THR A 486 12.85 14.73 -3.81
C THR A 486 14.14 15.20 -4.47
N GLY A 487 14.20 16.48 -4.87
CA GLY A 487 15.28 17.03 -5.68
C GLY A 487 15.29 16.50 -7.12
N ARG A 488 14.25 15.77 -7.53
CA ARG A 488 14.12 15.19 -8.88
C ARG A 488 13.39 16.16 -9.81
N LEU A 489 13.54 15.92 -11.10
CA LEU A 489 12.97 16.78 -12.13
C LEU A 489 11.43 16.62 -12.19
N PRO A 490 10.68 17.70 -12.44
CA PRO A 490 9.23 17.64 -12.59
C PRO A 490 8.83 16.87 -13.85
N ILE A 491 7.57 16.43 -13.87
CA ILE A 491 6.94 15.88 -15.08
C ILE A 491 6.53 17.06 -15.98
N VAL A 492 7.06 17.11 -17.20
CA VAL A 492 6.87 18.20 -18.18
C VAL A 492 6.45 17.60 -19.53
N GLY A 493 5.65 18.34 -20.30
CA GLY A 493 5.31 18.02 -21.69
C GLY A 493 4.25 16.94 -21.84
N TRP A 494 4.39 16.07 -22.85
CA TRP A 494 3.38 15.06 -23.19
C TRP A 494 3.06 14.03 -22.09
N PRO A 495 4.00 13.58 -21.24
CA PRO A 495 3.65 12.75 -20.08
C PRO A 495 2.66 13.45 -19.13
N LEU A 496 2.78 14.77 -18.97
CA LEU A 496 1.80 15.57 -18.22
C LEU A 496 0.47 15.66 -18.99
N GLY A 497 0.53 15.83 -20.31
CA GLY A 497 -0.67 15.78 -21.17
C GLY A 497 -1.43 14.46 -21.09
N ALA A 498 -0.74 13.32 -20.99
CA ALA A 498 -1.36 12.01 -20.81
C ALA A 498 -2.12 11.90 -19.47
N LEU A 499 -1.57 12.46 -18.39
CA LEU A 499 -2.27 12.51 -17.10
C LEU A 499 -3.54 13.37 -17.18
N VAL A 500 -3.48 14.49 -17.91
CA VAL A 500 -4.65 15.35 -18.13
C VAL A 500 -5.72 14.64 -18.97
N ALA A 501 -5.30 13.91 -20.01
CA ALA A 501 -6.20 13.13 -20.85
C ALA A 501 -6.90 12.01 -20.05
N LEU A 502 -6.16 11.30 -19.19
CA LEU A 502 -6.73 10.29 -18.29
C LEU A 502 -7.76 10.91 -17.33
N TRP A 503 -7.42 12.06 -16.74
CA TRP A 503 -8.36 12.77 -15.86
C TRP A 503 -9.63 13.16 -16.61
N LEU A 504 -9.49 13.77 -17.80
CA LEU A 504 -10.63 14.20 -18.61
C LEU A 504 -11.49 13.01 -19.08
N ALA A 505 -10.87 11.90 -19.46
CA ALA A 505 -11.58 10.67 -19.84
C ALA A 505 -12.49 10.17 -18.70
N GLY A 506 -12.02 10.22 -17.45
CA GLY A 506 -12.85 9.90 -16.28
C GLY A 506 -14.07 10.81 -16.15
N ARG A 507 -13.89 12.13 -16.30
CA ARG A 507 -15.00 13.11 -16.21
C ARG A 507 -16.06 12.87 -17.29
N LEU A 508 -15.61 12.63 -18.52
CA LEU A 508 -16.50 12.33 -19.65
C LEU A 508 -17.21 10.98 -19.46
N ALA A 509 -16.52 9.98 -18.92
CA ALA A 509 -17.11 8.67 -18.63
C ALA A 509 -18.19 8.75 -17.54
N VAL A 510 -17.98 9.56 -16.49
CA VAL A 510 -18.99 9.76 -15.43
C VAL A 510 -20.18 10.58 -15.93
N LEU A 511 -19.95 11.64 -16.72
CA LEU A 511 -21.00 12.43 -17.37
C LEU A 511 -21.94 11.59 -18.24
N GLY A 512 -21.37 10.68 -19.04
CA GLY A 512 -22.08 9.80 -19.96
C GLY A 512 -22.21 8.37 -19.45
N SER A 513 -22.19 8.14 -18.14
CA SER A 513 -22.07 6.80 -17.56
C SER A 513 -23.23 5.87 -17.89
N ALA A 514 -24.41 6.40 -18.26
CA ALA A 514 -25.53 5.57 -18.72
C ALA A 514 -25.28 4.93 -20.11
N LEU A 515 -24.31 5.45 -20.87
CA LEU A 515 -23.97 4.97 -22.21
C LEU A 515 -22.89 3.88 -22.21
N LEU A 516 -22.29 3.60 -21.05
CA LEU A 516 -21.14 2.73 -20.89
C LEU A 516 -21.41 1.68 -19.81
N SER A 517 -20.70 0.55 -19.84
CA SER A 517 -20.77 -0.40 -18.72
C SER A 517 -20.13 0.19 -17.45
N PRO A 518 -20.63 -0.14 -16.24
CA PRO A 518 -20.07 0.35 -14.98
C PRO A 518 -18.56 0.08 -14.84
N ALA A 519 -18.08 -1.07 -15.31
CA ALA A 519 -16.66 -1.43 -15.27
C ALA A 519 -15.78 -0.51 -16.14
N ILE A 520 -16.26 -0.07 -17.31
CA ILE A 520 -15.54 0.86 -18.18
C ILE A 520 -15.49 2.24 -17.52
N VAL A 521 -16.61 2.72 -16.97
CA VAL A 521 -16.68 4.01 -16.27
C VAL A 521 -15.70 4.04 -15.10
N ALA A 522 -15.76 3.03 -14.23
CA ALA A 522 -14.85 2.89 -13.09
C ALA A 522 -13.38 2.80 -13.54
N GLY A 523 -13.08 2.02 -14.59
CA GLY A 523 -11.72 1.87 -15.12
C GLY A 523 -11.13 3.18 -15.66
N LEU A 524 -11.93 3.95 -16.41
CA LEU A 524 -11.51 5.25 -16.94
C LEU A 524 -11.30 6.30 -15.84
N ASP A 525 -12.21 6.36 -14.86
CA ASP A 525 -12.12 7.33 -13.79
C ASP A 525 -11.02 6.99 -12.76
N LEU A 526 -10.81 5.70 -12.43
CA LEU A 526 -9.72 5.25 -11.56
C LEU A 526 -8.34 5.27 -12.22
N GLY A 527 -8.28 5.25 -13.55
CA GLY A 527 -7.02 5.27 -14.29
C GLY A 527 -6.15 6.46 -13.90
N PHE A 528 -6.74 7.65 -13.78
CA PHE A 528 -6.02 8.86 -13.39
C PHE A 528 -5.38 8.79 -11.99
N PRO A 529 -6.12 8.61 -10.88
CA PRO A 529 -5.53 8.61 -9.54
C PRO A 529 -4.52 7.46 -9.36
N LEU A 530 -4.73 6.31 -9.99
CA LEU A 530 -3.78 5.18 -9.93
C LEU A 530 -2.46 5.48 -10.65
N VAL A 531 -2.51 6.04 -11.86
CA VAL A 531 -1.30 6.43 -12.60
C VAL A 531 -0.58 7.58 -11.91
N LEU A 532 -1.32 8.56 -11.36
CA LEU A 532 -0.74 9.62 -10.54
C LEU A 532 -0.03 9.04 -9.30
N ALA A 533 -0.67 8.14 -8.57
CA ALA A 533 -0.08 7.50 -7.39
C ALA A 533 1.19 6.72 -7.76
N ALA A 534 1.19 6.00 -8.88
CA ALA A 534 2.37 5.29 -9.38
C ALA A 534 3.50 6.27 -9.74
N ALA A 535 3.21 7.37 -10.42
CA ALA A 535 4.19 8.38 -10.80
C ALA A 535 4.80 9.07 -9.57
N ILE A 536 3.97 9.53 -8.63
CA ILE A 536 4.43 10.15 -7.38
C ILE A 536 5.20 9.16 -6.51
N GLY A 537 4.71 7.91 -6.40
CA GLY A 537 5.38 6.85 -5.65
C GLY A 537 6.78 6.56 -6.21
N ARG A 538 6.92 6.49 -7.53
CA ARG A 538 8.23 6.36 -8.19
C ARG A 538 9.18 7.47 -7.78
N GLU A 539 8.75 8.73 -7.83
CA GLU A 539 9.63 9.86 -7.51
C GLU A 539 9.99 9.94 -6.02
N ILE A 540 9.04 9.69 -5.11
CA ILE A 540 9.30 9.68 -3.65
C ILE A 540 10.32 8.61 -3.28
N ILE A 541 10.17 7.41 -3.85
CA ILE A 541 11.05 6.28 -3.56
C ILE A 541 12.42 6.47 -4.18
N ALA A 542 12.47 6.93 -5.44
CA ALA A 542 13.72 7.23 -6.12
C ALA A 542 14.47 8.40 -5.46
N GLY A 543 13.76 9.39 -4.95
CA GLY A 543 14.30 10.51 -4.16
C GLY A 543 14.57 10.17 -2.69
N ARG A 544 14.26 8.95 -2.25
CA ARG A 544 14.42 8.48 -0.86
C ARG A 544 13.72 9.38 0.18
N ASN A 545 12.64 10.08 -0.20
CA ASN A 545 11.92 10.99 0.71
C ASN A 545 10.83 10.24 1.50
N TRP A 546 11.25 9.40 2.42
CA TRP A 546 10.36 8.56 3.24
C TRP A 546 9.41 9.37 4.12
N ARG A 547 9.82 10.59 4.51
CA ARG A 547 9.02 11.49 5.35
C ARG A 547 7.69 11.88 4.69
N ASN A 548 7.60 11.80 3.37
CA ASN A 548 6.39 12.14 2.61
C ASN A 548 5.62 10.92 2.09
N LEU A 549 6.00 9.69 2.47
CA LEU A 549 5.22 8.49 2.13
C LEU A 549 3.79 8.53 2.66
N SER A 550 3.54 9.22 3.78
CA SER A 550 2.19 9.40 4.31
C SER A 550 1.25 10.05 3.29
N VAL A 551 1.76 10.94 2.43
CA VAL A 551 0.98 11.60 1.39
C VAL A 551 0.61 10.63 0.27
N LEU A 552 1.53 9.74 -0.11
CA LEU A 552 1.24 8.67 -1.07
C LEU A 552 0.21 7.69 -0.52
N ALA A 553 0.31 7.33 0.77
CA ALA A 553 -0.68 6.47 1.41
C ALA A 553 -2.07 7.10 1.39
N MET A 554 -2.19 8.40 1.70
CA MET A 554 -3.47 9.11 1.58
C MET A 554 -3.97 9.16 0.13
N LEU A 555 -3.11 9.39 -0.86
CA LEU A 555 -3.54 9.34 -2.27
C LEU A 555 -4.08 7.94 -2.67
N ALA A 556 -3.45 6.87 -2.16
CA ALA A 556 -3.95 5.51 -2.38
C ALA A 556 -5.30 5.26 -1.69
N MET A 557 -5.49 5.74 -0.46
CA MET A 557 -6.78 5.67 0.25
C MET A 557 -7.87 6.48 -0.47
N PHE A 558 -7.51 7.62 -1.05
CA PHE A 558 -8.41 8.43 -1.85
C PHE A 558 -8.85 7.70 -3.13
N ALA A 559 -7.92 7.04 -3.82
CA ALA A 559 -8.23 6.19 -4.97
C ALA A 559 -9.10 4.97 -4.59
N LEU A 560 -8.85 4.38 -3.41
CA LEU A 560 -9.68 3.30 -2.88
C LEU A 560 -11.10 3.79 -2.57
N GLY A 561 -11.25 4.97 -1.96
CA GLY A 561 -12.55 5.60 -1.74
C GLY A 561 -13.32 5.81 -3.04
N ASN A 562 -12.62 6.24 -4.10
CA ASN A 562 -13.22 6.35 -5.43
C ASN A 562 -13.70 4.98 -5.97
N GLY A 563 -12.86 3.94 -5.83
CA GLY A 563 -13.23 2.59 -6.29
C GLY A 563 -14.44 2.02 -5.54
N LEU A 564 -14.51 2.24 -4.24
CA LEU A 564 -15.68 1.88 -3.43
C LEU A 564 -16.92 2.67 -3.85
N PHE A 565 -16.77 3.96 -4.18
CA PHE A 565 -17.89 4.77 -4.66
C PHE A 565 -18.49 4.22 -5.96
N HIS A 566 -17.63 3.89 -6.94
CA HIS A 566 -18.08 3.25 -8.19
C HIS A 566 -18.71 1.88 -7.94
N TRP A 567 -18.19 1.12 -6.98
CA TRP A 567 -18.75 -0.18 -6.60
C TRP A 567 -20.16 -0.02 -6.01
N GLU A 568 -20.34 0.86 -5.03
CA GLU A 568 -21.65 1.15 -4.40
C GLU A 568 -22.66 1.64 -5.44
N ALA A 569 -22.26 2.58 -6.31
CA ALA A 569 -23.11 3.08 -7.38
C ALA A 569 -23.51 1.98 -8.39
N ALA A 570 -22.60 1.06 -8.73
CA ALA A 570 -22.88 -0.05 -9.64
C ALA A 570 -23.86 -1.08 -9.07
N GLN A 571 -23.98 -1.18 -7.75
CA GLN A 571 -24.97 -2.02 -7.07
C GLN A 571 -26.34 -1.33 -6.94
N GLY A 572 -26.48 -0.09 -7.41
CA GLY A 572 -27.70 0.70 -7.25
C GLY A 572 -27.86 1.29 -5.85
N GLU A 573 -26.80 1.30 -5.03
CA GLU A 573 -26.82 1.94 -3.71
C GLU A 573 -26.66 3.46 -3.81
N TYR A 574 -27.06 4.18 -2.76
CA TYR A 574 -26.89 5.64 -2.67
C TYR A 574 -25.45 6.00 -2.25
N ALA A 575 -24.54 6.00 -3.23
CA ALA A 575 -23.11 6.20 -3.04
C ALA A 575 -22.76 7.56 -2.36
N ALA A 576 -23.59 8.58 -2.52
CA ALA A 576 -23.46 9.88 -1.84
C ALA A 576 -23.52 9.81 -0.30
N GLN A 577 -23.92 8.69 0.31
CA GLN A 577 -23.77 8.47 1.75
C GLN A 577 -23.02 7.17 2.07
N GLY A 578 -22.41 6.55 1.05
CA GLY A 578 -21.68 5.29 1.16
C GLY A 578 -20.32 5.40 1.84
N TYR A 579 -19.66 4.26 1.98
CA TYR A 579 -18.29 4.14 2.48
C TYR A 579 -17.29 4.82 1.54
N GLY A 580 -17.50 4.76 0.22
CA GLY A 580 -16.63 5.37 -0.77
C GLY A 580 -16.50 6.89 -0.58
N LEU A 581 -17.64 7.57 -0.41
CA LEU A 581 -17.66 9.01 -0.12
C LEU A 581 -16.96 9.32 1.20
N ARG A 582 -17.35 8.64 2.28
CA ARG A 582 -16.80 8.90 3.63
C ARG A 582 -15.30 8.68 3.67
N LEU A 583 -14.81 7.63 3.00
CA LEU A 583 -13.38 7.33 2.91
C LEU A 583 -12.62 8.39 2.10
N GLY A 584 -13.13 8.78 0.93
CA GLY A 584 -12.54 9.84 0.10
C GLY A 584 -12.49 11.19 0.83
N LEU A 585 -13.61 11.59 1.43
CA LEU A 585 -13.75 12.84 2.17
C LEU A 585 -12.87 12.86 3.42
N GLY A 586 -12.92 11.80 4.24
CA GLY A 586 -12.06 11.67 5.42
C GLY A 586 -10.57 11.71 5.06
N THR A 587 -10.19 11.07 3.96
CA THR A 587 -8.81 11.12 3.46
C THR A 587 -8.40 12.53 3.04
N ALA A 588 -9.28 13.27 2.34
CA ALA A 588 -9.03 14.65 1.94
C ALA A 588 -8.88 15.59 3.15
N ILE A 589 -9.75 15.45 4.16
CA ILE A 589 -9.69 16.20 5.41
C ILE A 589 -8.40 15.89 6.17
N MET A 590 -8.01 14.62 6.25
CA MET A 590 -6.75 14.23 6.89
C MET A 590 -5.53 14.78 6.13
N MET A 591 -5.58 14.80 4.80
CA MET A 591 -4.52 15.38 3.99
C MET A 591 -4.39 16.90 4.22
N ILE A 592 -5.51 17.63 4.31
CA ILE A 592 -5.50 19.06 4.70
C ILE A 592 -4.96 19.24 6.12
N ALA A 593 -5.36 18.40 7.07
CA ALA A 593 -4.86 18.45 8.44
C ALA A 593 -3.33 18.28 8.53
N VAL A 594 -2.77 17.35 7.76
CA VAL A 594 -1.33 17.04 7.74
C VAL A 594 -0.55 18.09 6.94
N ILE A 595 -0.97 18.39 5.72
CA ILE A 595 -0.25 19.27 4.79
C ILE A 595 -0.50 20.74 5.16
N GLY A 596 -1.76 21.14 5.32
CA GLY A 596 -2.15 22.48 5.75
C GLY A 596 -1.53 22.83 7.11
N GLY A 597 -1.52 21.88 8.04
CA GLY A 597 -0.87 22.08 9.34
C GLY A 597 0.66 22.15 9.33
N ARG A 598 1.31 21.98 8.16
CA ARG A 598 2.72 22.35 7.94
C ARG A 598 2.80 23.70 7.20
N ILE A 599 2.01 23.83 6.14
CA ILE A 599 2.09 24.96 5.21
C ILE A 599 1.56 26.27 5.84
N VAL A 600 0.41 26.24 6.51
CA VAL A 600 -0.22 27.42 7.14
C VAL A 600 0.73 28.06 8.16
N PRO A 601 1.20 27.38 9.23
CA PRO A 601 2.12 27.99 10.19
C PRO A 601 3.46 28.41 9.56
N SER A 602 3.98 27.68 8.57
CA SER A 602 5.20 28.08 7.87
C SER A 602 5.03 29.37 7.07
N PHE A 603 3.93 29.54 6.33
CA PHE A 603 3.66 30.78 5.60
C PHE A 603 3.36 31.95 6.53
N THR A 604 2.63 31.71 7.63
CA THR A 604 2.42 32.71 8.68
C THR A 604 3.73 33.19 9.26
N ARG A 605 4.65 32.26 9.58
CA ARG A 605 5.99 32.61 10.09
C ARG A 605 6.77 33.45 9.09
N ASN A 606 6.85 33.00 7.84
CA ASN A 606 7.62 33.66 6.79
C ASN A 606 7.14 35.09 6.52
N TRP A 607 5.84 35.34 6.68
CA TRP A 607 5.26 36.67 6.54
C TRP A 607 5.50 37.53 7.79
N LEU A 608 5.27 37.00 9.01
CA LEU A 608 5.43 37.74 10.26
C LEU A 608 6.88 38.15 10.55
N VAL A 609 7.86 37.31 10.23
CA VAL A 609 9.29 37.63 10.42
C VAL A 609 9.70 38.90 9.67
N LYS A 610 9.04 39.24 8.56
CA LYS A 610 9.31 40.45 7.77
C LYS A 610 8.65 41.72 8.33
N ARG A 611 7.76 41.60 9.32
CA ARG A 611 6.89 42.69 9.83
C ARG A 611 7.26 43.16 11.23
N GLY A 612 8.34 42.62 11.82
CA GLY A 612 8.85 43.04 13.13
C GLY A 612 8.48 42.09 14.29
N PRO A 613 8.77 42.50 15.54
CA PRO A 613 8.67 41.64 16.71
C PRO A 613 7.24 41.21 17.08
N GLY A 614 7.12 40.15 17.87
CA GLY A 614 5.88 39.67 18.48
C GLY A 614 5.65 38.16 18.34
N ARG A 615 4.47 37.69 18.77
CA ARG A 615 4.11 36.26 18.75
C ARG A 615 4.20 35.64 17.36
N LEU A 616 5.02 34.59 17.23
CA LEU A 616 5.15 33.75 16.03
C LEU A 616 4.33 32.47 16.17
N PRO A 617 3.93 31.83 15.05
CA PRO A 617 3.29 30.52 15.09
C PRO A 617 4.21 29.49 15.73
N VAL A 618 3.60 28.59 16.51
CA VAL A 618 4.32 27.42 17.04
C VAL A 618 4.81 26.55 15.86
N PRO A 619 6.04 26.00 15.91
CA PRO A 619 6.53 25.12 14.87
C PRO A 619 5.59 23.92 14.63
N PRO A 620 5.43 23.47 13.37
CA PRO A 620 4.50 22.39 13.05
C PRO A 620 4.98 21.04 13.59
N MET A 621 4.04 20.10 13.77
CA MET A 621 4.26 18.69 14.13
C MET A 621 4.84 18.47 15.54
N GLN A 622 4.54 19.37 16.48
CA GLN A 622 4.81 19.16 17.92
C GLN A 622 3.96 18.02 18.50
N LYS A 623 4.22 17.61 19.75
CA LYS A 623 3.47 16.53 20.42
C LYS A 623 1.95 16.74 20.37
N PHE A 624 1.48 17.96 20.66
CA PHE A 624 0.06 18.32 20.57
C PHE A 624 -0.49 18.15 19.14
N ASP A 625 0.25 18.60 18.12
CA ASP A 625 -0.20 18.49 16.73
C ASP A 625 -0.36 17.03 16.31
N LYS A 626 0.56 16.15 16.75
CA LYS A 626 0.45 14.71 16.51
C LYS A 626 -0.75 14.10 17.25
N GLY A 627 -1.03 14.54 18.47
CA GLY A 627 -2.21 14.13 19.23
C GLY A 627 -3.52 14.55 18.56
N ALA A 628 -3.62 15.80 18.10
CA ALA A 628 -4.77 16.31 17.35
C ALA A 628 -4.98 15.53 16.05
N LEU A 629 -3.91 15.27 15.29
CA LEU A 629 -3.96 14.46 14.07
C LEU A 629 -4.41 13.02 14.33
N LEU A 630 -3.95 12.41 15.43
CA LEU A 630 -4.37 11.06 15.82
C LEU A 630 -5.85 11.03 16.22
N ALA A 631 -6.30 12.02 17.00
CA ALA A 631 -7.70 12.15 17.38
C ALA A 631 -8.60 12.31 16.15
N LEU A 632 -8.20 13.15 15.18
CA LEU A 632 -8.90 13.28 13.91
C LEU A 632 -8.92 11.97 13.11
N LEU A 633 -7.80 11.26 13.03
CA LEU A 633 -7.72 9.97 12.32
C LEU A 633 -8.67 8.94 12.93
N VAL A 634 -8.72 8.85 14.26
CA VAL A 634 -9.64 7.95 14.99
C VAL A 634 -11.09 8.36 14.73
N ALA A 635 -11.41 9.65 14.86
CA ALA A 635 -12.77 10.16 14.64
C ALA A 635 -13.26 9.91 13.21
N LEU A 636 -12.40 10.12 12.20
CA LEU A 636 -12.71 9.82 10.80
C LEU A 636 -12.87 8.32 10.56
N GLY A 637 -12.04 7.47 11.18
CA GLY A 637 -12.18 6.02 11.10
C GLY A 637 -13.51 5.53 11.68
N LEU A 638 -13.91 6.07 12.84
CA LEU A 638 -15.22 5.82 13.43
C LEU A 638 -16.34 6.31 12.54
N TRP A 639 -16.22 7.52 11.96
CA TRP A 639 -17.24 8.07 11.07
C TRP A 639 -17.40 7.28 9.76
N ILE A 640 -16.31 6.69 9.24
CA ILE A 640 -16.39 5.79 8.09
C ILE A 640 -17.14 4.51 8.46
N ALA A 641 -16.80 3.87 9.58
CA ALA A 641 -17.36 2.58 9.97
C ALA A 641 -18.79 2.68 10.54
N TRP A 642 -19.03 3.66 11.41
CA TRP A 642 -20.24 3.86 12.21
C TRP A 642 -20.64 5.34 12.22
N PRO A 643 -21.15 5.88 11.09
CA PRO A 643 -21.34 7.31 10.89
C PRO A 643 -22.37 7.97 11.82
N LEU A 644 -23.30 7.19 12.38
CA LEU A 644 -24.44 7.69 13.17
C LEU A 644 -24.32 7.42 14.67
N GLU A 645 -23.25 6.74 15.11
CA GLU A 645 -23.11 6.36 16.51
C GLU A 645 -22.66 7.55 17.37
N THR A 646 -23.20 7.65 18.60
CA THR A 646 -22.86 8.73 19.54
C THR A 646 -21.36 8.79 19.85
N VAL A 647 -20.67 7.64 19.86
CA VAL A 647 -19.20 7.58 20.03
C VAL A 647 -18.46 8.29 18.89
N THR A 648 -18.95 8.19 17.67
CA THR A 648 -18.44 8.90 16.50
C THR A 648 -18.65 10.40 16.67
N GLY A 649 -19.85 10.81 17.08
CA GLY A 649 -20.16 12.20 17.37
C GLY A 649 -19.25 12.81 18.43
N ALA A 650 -19.07 12.12 19.57
CA ALA A 650 -18.16 12.54 20.63
C ALA A 650 -16.69 12.62 20.17
N ALA A 651 -16.23 11.66 19.37
CA ALA A 651 -14.88 11.68 18.82
C ALA A 651 -14.66 12.87 17.86
N LEU A 652 -15.65 13.19 17.03
CA LEU A 652 -15.62 14.35 16.13
C LEU A 652 -15.62 15.67 16.89
N LEU A 653 -16.42 15.79 17.97
CA LEU A 653 -16.41 16.96 18.85
C LEU A 653 -15.03 17.18 19.48
N LEU A 654 -14.40 16.12 20.01
CA LEU A 654 -13.06 16.17 20.56
C LEU A 654 -12.01 16.56 19.50
N ALA A 655 -12.07 15.94 18.32
CA ALA A 655 -11.16 16.25 17.22
C ALA A 655 -11.30 17.72 16.78
N GLY A 656 -12.54 18.21 16.67
CA GLY A 656 -12.85 19.60 16.37
C GLY A 656 -12.26 20.58 17.38
N ALA A 657 -12.47 20.34 18.67
CA ALA A 657 -11.90 21.16 19.74
C ALA A 657 -10.36 21.19 19.70
N LEU A 658 -9.72 20.04 19.54
CA LEU A 658 -8.25 19.95 19.43
C LEU A 658 -7.73 20.69 18.19
N HIS A 659 -8.45 20.65 17.08
CA HIS A 659 -8.07 21.36 15.86
C HIS A 659 -8.30 22.87 15.93
N LEU A 660 -9.28 23.37 16.70
CA LEU A 660 -9.40 24.79 17.03
C LEU A 660 -8.20 25.27 17.85
N ILE A 661 -7.83 24.54 18.90
CA ILE A 661 -6.66 24.85 19.72
C ILE A 661 -5.39 24.84 18.87
N ARG A 662 -5.27 23.85 17.96
CA ARG A 662 -4.16 23.77 17.02
C ARG A 662 -4.08 25.00 16.12
N LEU A 663 -5.21 25.46 15.57
CA LEU A 663 -5.28 26.65 14.72
C LEU A 663 -4.93 27.94 15.49
N ALA A 664 -5.41 28.10 16.73
CA ALA A 664 -5.13 29.28 17.56
C ALA A 664 -3.62 29.47 17.85
N ARG A 665 -2.88 28.35 17.87
CA ARG A 665 -1.41 28.32 18.05
C ARG A 665 -0.63 28.83 16.83
N TRP A 666 -1.28 29.09 15.70
CA TRP A 666 -0.63 29.57 14.47
C TRP A 666 -0.65 31.09 14.26
N ALA A 667 -1.22 31.86 15.20
CA ALA A 667 -1.21 33.32 15.14
C ALA A 667 -1.83 33.95 13.88
N GLY A 668 -2.85 33.30 13.30
CA GLY A 668 -3.49 33.75 12.06
C GLY A 668 -4.11 35.15 12.10
N HIS A 669 -4.61 35.61 13.25
CA HIS A 669 -5.19 36.95 13.38
C HIS A 669 -4.20 38.08 13.04
N ARG A 670 -2.89 37.83 13.18
CA ARG A 670 -1.86 38.82 12.83
C ARG A 670 -1.66 38.95 11.32
N THR A 671 -2.29 38.09 10.51
CA THR A 671 -2.07 38.00 9.06
C THR A 671 -3.18 38.63 8.22
N PHE A 672 -4.17 39.28 8.83
CA PHE A 672 -5.32 39.88 8.12
C PHE A 672 -4.93 40.95 7.09
N ALA A 673 -3.78 41.60 7.27
CA ALA A 673 -3.23 42.54 6.29
C ALA A 673 -2.72 41.86 5.00
N GLU A 674 -2.62 40.53 4.96
CA GLU A 674 -2.24 39.76 3.76
C GLU A 674 -3.29 38.67 3.48
N PRO A 675 -4.28 38.94 2.60
CA PRO A 675 -5.40 38.03 2.40
C PRO A 675 -4.98 36.64 1.92
N LEU A 676 -3.86 36.49 1.19
CA LEU A 676 -3.36 35.17 0.77
C LEU A 676 -2.91 34.28 1.94
N VAL A 677 -2.54 34.87 3.07
CA VAL A 677 -2.16 34.13 4.29
C VAL A 677 -3.36 33.98 5.21
N ALA A 678 -4.20 35.01 5.32
CA ALA A 678 -5.42 34.96 6.12
C ALA A 678 -6.38 33.86 5.64
N VAL A 679 -6.59 33.73 4.33
CA VAL A 679 -7.51 32.74 3.75
C VAL A 679 -7.10 31.30 4.05
N LEU A 680 -5.80 31.01 4.22
CA LEU A 680 -5.32 29.67 4.62
C LEU A 680 -5.77 29.30 6.03
N HIS A 681 -5.86 30.26 6.94
CA HIS A 681 -6.41 30.03 8.28
C HIS A 681 -7.92 29.86 8.23
N LEU A 682 -8.60 30.66 7.39
CA LEU A 682 -10.04 30.55 7.20
C LEU A 682 -10.44 29.20 6.58
N GLY A 683 -9.73 28.76 5.54
CA GLY A 683 -9.93 27.44 4.94
C GLY A 683 -9.64 26.30 5.93
N TYR A 684 -8.62 26.45 6.78
CA TYR A 684 -8.36 25.46 7.84
C TYR A 684 -9.43 25.48 8.94
N LEU A 685 -10.01 26.65 9.27
CA LEU A 685 -11.04 26.79 10.31
C LEU A 685 -12.29 25.97 10.00
N PHE A 686 -12.63 25.78 8.72
CA PHE A 686 -13.73 24.91 8.33
C PHE A 686 -13.52 23.42 8.68
N LEU A 687 -12.27 22.97 8.89
CA LEU A 687 -12.01 21.60 9.35
C LEU A 687 -12.59 21.34 10.75
N PRO A 688 -12.19 22.07 11.81
CA PRO A 688 -12.78 21.88 13.11
C PRO A 688 -14.26 22.28 13.15
N LEU A 689 -14.69 23.29 12.39
CA LEU A 689 -16.12 23.64 12.34
C LEU A 689 -16.96 22.48 11.78
N GLY A 690 -16.53 21.85 10.68
CA GLY A 690 -17.21 20.67 10.17
C GLY A 690 -17.21 19.53 11.18
N ALA A 691 -16.09 19.26 11.84
CA ALA A 691 -16.03 18.20 12.86
C ALA A 691 -16.98 18.48 14.04
N LEU A 692 -17.04 19.73 14.50
CA LEU A 692 -17.93 20.12 15.59
C LEU A 692 -19.40 20.01 15.18
N VAL A 693 -19.77 20.55 14.01
CA VAL A 693 -21.16 20.57 13.55
C VAL A 693 -21.66 19.17 13.19
N LEU A 694 -20.87 18.35 12.49
CA LEU A 694 -21.23 16.95 12.25
C LEU A 694 -21.32 16.17 13.56
N GLY A 695 -20.37 16.39 14.49
CA GLY A 695 -20.39 15.74 15.79
C GLY A 695 -21.63 16.11 16.60
N THR A 696 -22.03 17.38 16.58
CA THR A 696 -23.28 17.85 17.20
C THR A 696 -24.50 17.25 16.54
N GLU A 697 -24.59 17.23 15.20
CA GLU A 697 -25.74 16.65 14.49
C GLU A 697 -25.87 15.14 14.73
N ILE A 698 -24.77 14.42 14.97
CA ILE A 698 -24.81 13.00 15.35
C ILE A 698 -25.32 12.81 16.78
N VAL A 699 -24.88 13.65 17.72
CA VAL A 699 -25.24 13.52 19.15
C VAL A 699 -26.64 14.10 19.44
N LEU A 700 -27.02 15.16 18.73
CA LEU A 700 -28.26 15.92 18.85
C LEU A 700 -28.84 16.11 17.44
N PRO A 701 -29.52 15.10 16.88
CA PRO A 701 -30.01 15.15 15.51
C PRO A 701 -31.15 16.15 15.33
N GLY A 702 -31.26 16.71 14.13
CA GLY A 702 -32.39 17.56 13.70
C GLY A 702 -32.11 19.06 13.71
N GLY A 703 -30.85 19.49 13.86
CA GLY A 703 -30.50 20.90 13.90
C GLY A 703 -30.23 21.51 12.52
N ILE A 704 -29.43 20.84 11.69
CA ILE A 704 -28.85 21.42 10.46
C ILE A 704 -29.04 20.55 9.22
N GLU A 705 -29.40 19.26 9.34
CA GLU A 705 -29.27 18.25 8.27
C GLU A 705 -27.81 17.81 8.04
N MET A 706 -27.59 16.49 8.02
CA MET A 706 -26.25 15.91 7.87
C MET A 706 -25.55 16.33 6.57
N ALA A 707 -26.28 16.39 5.45
CA ALA A 707 -25.70 16.80 4.17
C ALA A 707 -25.23 18.25 4.21
N ALA A 708 -26.00 19.16 4.80
CA ALA A 708 -25.60 20.56 4.96
C ALA A 708 -24.37 20.69 5.86
N ALA A 709 -24.32 19.95 6.98
CA ALA A 709 -23.16 19.90 7.87
C ALA A 709 -21.88 19.46 7.12
N GLN A 710 -21.96 18.42 6.29
CA GLN A 710 -20.83 17.91 5.49
C GLN A 710 -20.26 18.97 4.53
N HIS A 711 -21.03 19.98 4.11
CA HIS A 711 -20.52 21.06 3.24
C HIS A 711 -19.55 22.01 3.94
N LEU A 712 -19.50 22.03 5.28
CA LEU A 712 -18.40 22.69 6.00
C LEU A 712 -17.06 22.02 5.67
N TRP A 713 -17.02 20.70 5.53
CA TRP A 713 -15.82 19.99 5.08
C TRP A 713 -15.62 20.06 3.57
N MET A 714 -16.66 19.82 2.78
CA MET A 714 -16.56 19.78 1.32
C MET A 714 -16.33 21.16 0.70
N GLY A 715 -17.28 22.08 0.86
CA GLY A 715 -17.13 23.41 0.27
C GLY A 715 -16.21 24.32 1.10
N GLY A 716 -16.37 24.28 2.43
CA GLY A 716 -15.59 25.13 3.34
C GLY A 716 -14.13 24.72 3.41
N CYS A 717 -13.85 23.55 3.97
CA CYS A 717 -12.48 23.13 4.23
C CYS A 717 -11.74 22.80 2.93
N ILE A 718 -12.28 21.87 2.14
CA ILE A 718 -11.65 21.46 0.89
C ILE A 718 -11.66 22.60 -0.11
N GLY A 719 -12.84 23.14 -0.45
CA GLY A 719 -12.96 24.22 -1.44
C GLY A 719 -12.08 25.43 -1.12
N LEU A 720 -12.19 26.01 0.07
CA LEU A 720 -11.45 27.23 0.40
C LEU A 720 -9.95 26.99 0.58
N MET A 721 -9.54 25.88 1.21
CA MET A 721 -8.12 25.55 1.37
C MET A 721 -7.46 25.29 0.01
N THR A 722 -8.11 24.53 -0.87
CA THR A 722 -7.58 24.24 -2.19
C THR A 722 -7.46 25.49 -3.04
N LEU A 723 -8.49 26.33 -3.05
CA LEU A 723 -8.48 27.62 -3.73
C LEU A 723 -7.36 28.54 -3.21
N ALA A 724 -7.18 28.63 -1.88
CA ALA A 724 -6.09 29.39 -1.26
C ALA A 724 -4.69 28.90 -1.66
N VAL A 725 -4.50 27.59 -1.77
CA VAL A 725 -3.25 26.99 -2.24
C VAL A 725 -3.05 27.25 -3.73
N MET A 726 -4.10 27.09 -4.54
CA MET A 726 -4.06 27.27 -5.99
C MET A 726 -3.67 28.71 -6.37
N THR A 727 -4.27 29.72 -5.75
CA THR A 727 -3.96 31.14 -6.02
C THR A 727 -2.51 31.46 -5.65
N ARG A 728 -2.08 31.11 -4.43
CA ARG A 728 -0.73 31.38 -3.93
C ARG A 728 0.34 30.65 -4.74
N ALA A 729 0.13 29.37 -5.04
CA ALA A 729 1.05 28.58 -5.84
C ALA A 729 1.12 29.09 -7.28
N THR A 730 -0.01 29.49 -7.87
CA THR A 730 -0.02 30.09 -9.21
C THR A 730 0.81 31.37 -9.23
N LEU A 731 0.60 32.30 -8.30
CA LEU A 731 1.39 33.54 -8.22
C LEU A 731 2.88 33.23 -8.01
N GLY A 732 3.20 32.39 -7.02
CA GLY A 732 4.58 32.08 -6.67
C GLY A 732 5.36 31.38 -7.80
N HIS A 733 4.75 30.42 -8.48
CA HIS A 733 5.41 29.68 -9.57
C HIS A 733 5.36 30.40 -10.93
N THR A 734 4.61 31.49 -11.05
CA THR A 734 4.62 32.37 -12.23
C THR A 734 5.37 33.68 -11.99
N GLY A 735 6.05 33.82 -10.85
CA GLY A 735 6.91 34.95 -10.52
C GLY A 735 6.14 36.25 -10.22
N GLN A 736 4.86 36.16 -9.90
CA GLN A 736 4.04 37.31 -9.55
C GLN A 736 4.26 37.72 -8.09
N VAL A 737 3.92 38.98 -7.78
CA VAL A 737 3.89 39.45 -6.39
C VAL A 737 2.88 38.62 -5.60
N LEU A 738 3.31 38.13 -4.43
CA LEU A 738 2.48 37.29 -3.56
C LEU A 738 1.51 38.12 -2.72
N THR A 739 0.57 38.79 -3.38
CA THR A 739 -0.52 39.54 -2.74
C THR A 739 -1.86 39.31 -3.46
N ALA A 740 -2.97 39.39 -2.72
CA ALA A 740 -4.31 39.24 -3.27
C ALA A 740 -4.86 40.60 -3.69
N GLY A 741 -5.22 40.73 -4.97
CA GLY A 741 -5.98 41.89 -5.46
C GLY A 741 -7.48 41.76 -5.20
N PRO A 742 -8.30 42.79 -5.53
CA PRO A 742 -9.74 42.80 -5.30
C PRO A 742 -10.48 41.60 -5.92
N GLY A 743 -10.09 41.19 -7.13
CA GLY A 743 -10.69 40.02 -7.79
C GLY A 743 -10.44 38.70 -7.03
N THR A 744 -9.23 38.52 -6.48
CA THR A 744 -8.90 37.36 -5.63
C THR A 744 -9.72 37.38 -4.33
N MET A 745 -9.89 38.56 -3.72
CA MET A 745 -10.72 38.71 -2.52
C MET A 745 -12.19 38.41 -2.80
N ALA A 746 -12.72 38.85 -3.95
CA ALA A 746 -14.09 38.55 -4.37
C ALA A 746 -14.30 37.04 -4.56
N ILE A 747 -13.34 36.32 -5.16
CA ILE A 747 -13.38 34.86 -5.29
C ILE A 747 -13.44 34.18 -3.91
N TYR A 748 -12.63 34.61 -2.94
CA TYR A 748 -12.67 34.05 -1.59
C TYR A 748 -13.99 34.35 -0.87
N ALA A 749 -14.48 35.59 -0.96
CA ALA A 749 -15.74 35.99 -0.36
C ALA A 749 -16.91 35.21 -0.94
N ALA A 750 -16.99 35.08 -2.28
CA ALA A 750 -18.01 34.31 -2.96
C ALA A 750 -18.04 32.86 -2.48
N LEU A 751 -16.88 32.20 -2.35
CA LEU A 751 -16.83 30.82 -1.86
C LEU A 751 -17.24 30.69 -0.39
N VAL A 752 -16.84 31.63 0.48
CA VAL A 752 -17.25 31.62 1.89
C VAL A 752 -18.77 31.80 1.99
N ILE A 753 -19.34 32.77 1.28
CA ILE A 753 -20.79 33.03 1.28
C ILE A 753 -21.54 31.85 0.68
N SER A 754 -21.00 31.21 -0.37
CA SER A 754 -21.56 29.99 -0.96
C SER A 754 -21.72 28.87 0.08
N VAL A 755 -20.68 28.63 0.90
CA VAL A 755 -20.71 27.60 1.94
C VAL A 755 -21.69 27.95 3.05
N LEU A 756 -21.72 29.22 3.48
CA LEU A 756 -22.67 29.68 4.49
C LEU A 756 -24.11 29.51 3.99
N ALA A 757 -24.42 29.94 2.76
CA ALA A 757 -25.73 29.72 2.16
C ALA A 757 -26.10 28.23 2.11
N ARG A 758 -25.15 27.34 1.78
CA ARG A 758 -25.40 25.90 1.74
C ARG A 758 -25.72 25.30 3.09
N VAL A 759 -25.04 25.75 4.14
CA VAL A 759 -25.30 25.31 5.53
C VAL A 759 -26.62 25.88 6.03
N SER A 760 -26.89 27.15 5.75
CA SER A 760 -28.15 27.83 6.06
C SER A 760 -29.36 27.15 5.43
N ALA A 761 -29.23 26.58 4.23
CA ALA A 761 -30.30 25.82 3.59
C ALA A 761 -30.78 24.61 4.41
N GLY A 762 -29.90 24.02 5.24
CA GLY A 762 -30.27 22.93 6.14
C GLY A 762 -30.86 23.39 7.47
N ILE A 763 -30.58 24.64 7.88
CA ILE A 763 -31.16 25.28 9.08
C ILE A 763 -32.57 25.81 8.80
N TRP A 764 -32.80 26.35 7.60
CA TRP A 764 -34.07 26.92 7.17
C TRP A 764 -34.66 26.16 5.98
N PRO A 765 -35.32 25.00 6.22
CA PRO A 765 -35.88 24.17 5.15
C PRO A 765 -36.86 24.92 4.23
N GLY A 766 -37.58 25.92 4.75
CA GLY A 766 -38.52 26.75 3.98
C GLY A 766 -37.86 27.57 2.87
N ASP A 767 -36.59 27.99 3.06
CA ASP A 767 -35.81 28.79 2.11
C ASP A 767 -34.72 27.95 1.40
N ALA A 768 -34.72 26.63 1.61
CA ALA A 768 -33.62 25.76 1.21
C ALA A 768 -33.33 25.81 -0.30
N SER A 769 -34.36 25.82 -1.15
CA SER A 769 -34.21 25.87 -2.61
C SER A 769 -33.49 27.15 -3.06
N MET A 770 -33.91 28.32 -2.58
CA MET A 770 -33.28 29.60 -2.87
C MET A 770 -31.84 29.63 -2.38
N LEU A 771 -31.59 29.20 -1.14
CA LEU A 771 -30.25 29.20 -0.54
C LEU A 771 -29.28 28.23 -1.25
N GLN A 772 -29.78 27.09 -1.73
CA GLN A 772 -29.00 26.14 -2.56
C GLN A 772 -28.64 26.75 -3.92
N VAL A 773 -29.56 27.46 -4.58
CA VAL A 773 -29.28 28.15 -5.85
C VAL A 773 -28.25 29.27 -5.65
N ILE A 774 -28.43 30.10 -4.61
CA ILE A 774 -27.45 31.15 -4.25
C ILE A 774 -26.07 30.53 -4.01
N SER A 775 -26.03 29.43 -3.26
CA SER A 775 -24.79 28.71 -3.00
C SER A 775 -24.11 28.24 -4.30
N GLY A 776 -24.87 27.63 -5.21
CA GLY A 776 -24.36 27.15 -6.49
C GLY A 776 -23.86 28.27 -7.40
N VAL A 777 -24.59 29.38 -7.49
CA VAL A 777 -24.20 30.56 -8.29
C VAL A 777 -22.92 31.21 -7.76
N LEU A 778 -22.78 31.34 -6.45
CA LEU A 778 -21.58 31.90 -5.82
C LEU A 778 -20.37 30.97 -5.97
N TRP A 779 -20.56 29.65 -5.87
CA TRP A 779 -19.53 28.66 -6.16
C TRP A 779 -19.06 28.77 -7.62
N LEU A 780 -20.00 28.79 -8.56
CA LEU A 780 -19.75 28.98 -9.99
C LEU A 780 -18.93 30.26 -10.21
N GLY A 781 -19.35 31.37 -9.62
CA GLY A 781 -18.64 32.66 -9.70
C GLY A 781 -17.22 32.60 -9.15
N ALA A 782 -16.99 31.91 -8.03
CA ALA A 782 -15.65 31.76 -7.45
C ALA A 782 -14.69 30.98 -8.37
N PHE A 783 -15.11 29.82 -8.88
CA PHE A 783 -14.26 28.98 -9.73
C PHE A 783 -14.12 29.50 -11.16
N ALA A 784 -15.18 30.06 -11.75
CA ALA A 784 -15.10 30.77 -13.02
C ALA A 784 -14.21 32.01 -12.90
N GLY A 785 -14.30 32.75 -11.79
CA GLY A 785 -13.41 33.86 -11.46
C GLY A 785 -11.96 33.44 -11.36
N PHE A 786 -11.66 32.31 -10.69
CA PHE A 786 -10.31 31.75 -10.67
C PHE A 786 -9.81 31.42 -12.08
N ALA A 787 -10.61 30.71 -12.88
CA ALA A 787 -10.25 30.36 -14.25
C ALA A 787 -10.01 31.61 -15.11
N GLY A 788 -10.80 32.67 -14.97
CA GLY A 788 -10.64 33.92 -15.69
C GLY A 788 -9.39 34.73 -15.28
N ILE A 789 -9.16 34.90 -13.98
CA ILE A 789 -8.06 35.72 -13.44
C ILE A 789 -6.72 34.98 -13.55
N TYR A 790 -6.66 33.74 -13.05
CA TYR A 790 -5.44 32.95 -12.97
C TYR A 790 -5.17 32.11 -14.22
N GLY A 791 -6.20 31.79 -15.01
CA GLY A 791 -6.03 31.03 -16.27
C GLY A 791 -5.05 31.69 -17.23
N ARG A 792 -5.02 33.03 -17.30
CA ARG A 792 -4.02 33.77 -18.11
C ARG A 792 -2.58 33.44 -17.70
N LEU A 793 -2.32 33.29 -16.40
CA LEU A 793 -1.00 32.93 -15.85
C LEU A 793 -0.67 31.45 -16.08
N LEU A 794 -1.68 30.58 -16.05
CA LEU A 794 -1.54 29.13 -16.23
C LEU A 794 -1.33 28.75 -17.72
N LEU A 795 -1.99 29.49 -18.62
CA LEU A 795 -1.99 29.24 -20.07
C LEU A 795 -0.89 29.97 -20.84
N ARG A 796 -0.24 30.99 -20.28
CA ARG A 796 0.82 31.75 -20.95
C ARG A 796 2.20 31.51 -20.33
N LEU A 797 3.24 31.56 -21.17
CA LEU A 797 4.62 31.64 -20.67
C LEU A 797 4.90 33.05 -20.13
N PRO A 798 5.81 33.20 -19.15
CA PRO A 798 6.28 34.51 -18.69
C PRO A 798 6.80 35.37 -19.84
N ALA A 799 6.67 36.70 -19.76
CA ALA A 799 7.11 37.62 -20.82
C ALA A 799 8.59 37.45 -21.20
N ALA A 800 9.46 37.12 -20.24
CA ALA A 800 10.87 36.81 -20.46
C ALA A 800 11.15 35.54 -21.32
N LYS A 801 10.12 34.79 -21.72
CA LYS A 801 10.20 33.62 -22.61
C LYS A 801 9.41 33.81 -23.92
N ARG A 802 8.82 34.97 -24.17
CA ARG A 802 8.28 35.30 -25.48
C ARG A 802 9.48 35.78 -26.30
N VAL A 803 10.05 34.86 -27.08
CA VAL A 803 11.01 35.21 -28.14
C VAL A 803 10.30 36.09 -29.16
#